data_AF-A0ABD3QCL0-F1
#
_entry.id   AF-A0ABD3QCL0-F1
#
_cell.length_a   1.000
_cell.length_b   1.000
_cell.length_c   1.000
_cell.angle_alpha   90.00
_cell.angle_beta   90.00
_cell.angle_gamma   90.00
#
_symmetry.space_group_name_H-M   'P 1'
#
loop_
_entity.id
_entity.type
_entity.pdbx_description
1 polymer ?
#
loop_
_entity_poly.entity_id
_entity_poly.type
_entity_poly.pdbx_seq_one_letter_code
_entity_poly.pdbx_strand_id
1 'polypeptide(L)'
;MKFTKPVGSTADLREIEYISALHQTGKELRKDGTITSADIKMFLISRYGIEVDEEEVTNTIMKGFGGGGISDSDGDNMDLTELVAMLLIPTLVRTKRGMKGSNASSSDVGAAVVDESSTEDADAHLENYVGHGNVVDESENNKGENARTVDFGHTSSRGEANSLLETNDSIVVQKNTTDPSTQPNGSNKKLFHSVLQMILADTIHDTTSPPAITVDLLRTIFLFYGEKDVAVDNDLLQSMVDLAKDAGNLLDDKVFAHCLTSDVELYDTDWEEKLQSTYVDVFETHESTKKQRSRFARQSNDDVESTAVMAEKGEDRKVNEVMKKYTFPAIDYAVDTFRSKTYVIVLWFTWVLFYINFMFGTQNDEIGSLNCSQYSITTAQGFFCGVGQGVLTWLRVMFKLVFFGSIFIVGASVGHSTSPHNPMLVLVSVLFISLYTFIPLTVEVQVLPTSDGLNAELNTKRYYDDVNYFMACGQFSTGTMLTLFCLQNILDRVLPRRLLEQYPKLQQVLASGSLYMERNMKKAATFKINRMIMNAFEIHDTAARDNDTSFSGNESMYGKALLCYSKVSDATEEMGGHRWTWNGLRTGRLFEEEGIWLSNRVMQGNLGQLFLSVLLIPMTVALTEFIESVYEWTFVNFDFPKPARWRVSLPIFIAFVFAQVNSLGLVTTYIPSTIRTTFRFRYGGLGSLHDSEFQKMRINVDQASFVFGSMFWGCFISNVLVLAVAWCLATVACLPSFLPNLLGFLSTLIGLGITILIKMLVLMAARAQFSGSTFYRSSPAVANCISVLLESWNLGISVLFVLIRMLTLVFTAFLYVARVDIPFLSDSADEIGGYVIDRWPFVFRKDMLQHEAHRHPYIERIGVMYMMKLRHGERFGNEANSSWRLLFVYAMFPWLRKYRIRGEDVGDMNEALSRLVKTPSRKSGMNKGESDDTEYLRNEVSRLQSDAGEVAMLRKELKRMESEISHLSQCLKEAQTEGNF
;
A
#
# COMPACT_ATOMS: atom_id res chain seq x y z
N MET A 1 4.69 -13.60 -9.33
CA MET A 1 6.09 -13.34 -8.91
C MET A 1 6.12 -13.23 -7.39
N LYS A 2 7.06 -13.92 -6.74
CA LYS A 2 7.37 -13.74 -5.32
C LYS A 2 8.36 -12.58 -5.15
N PHE A 3 8.46 -12.00 -3.96
CA PHE A 3 9.53 -11.07 -3.60
C PHE A 3 9.99 -11.35 -2.18
N THR A 4 11.24 -11.04 -1.88
CA THR A 4 11.79 -11.12 -0.53
C THR A 4 11.44 -9.85 0.23
N LYS A 5 10.87 -10.01 1.42
CA LYS A 5 10.50 -8.95 2.35
C LYS A 5 11.40 -9.07 3.57
N PRO A 6 12.03 -7.99 4.08
CA PRO A 6 12.68 -8.05 5.38
C PRO A 6 11.66 -8.44 6.46
N VAL A 7 12.11 -9.12 7.51
CA VAL A 7 11.28 -9.46 8.69
C VAL A 7 11.83 -8.81 9.96
N GLY A 8 11.04 -8.89 11.03
CA GLY A 8 11.41 -8.33 12.32
C GLY A 8 11.50 -6.80 12.31
N SER A 9 12.31 -6.27 13.23
CA SER A 9 12.43 -4.83 13.47
C SER A 9 12.99 -4.03 12.29
N THR A 10 13.72 -4.67 11.36
CA THR A 10 14.17 -4.00 10.13
C THR A 10 13.00 -3.65 9.23
N ALA A 11 12.04 -4.56 9.10
CA ALA A 11 10.83 -4.32 8.31
C ALA A 11 10.00 -3.18 8.92
N ASP A 12 9.86 -3.17 10.25
CA ASP A 12 9.12 -2.13 10.96
C ASP A 12 9.83 -0.77 10.82
N LEU A 13 11.16 -0.72 10.93
CA LEU A 13 11.93 0.51 10.72
C LEU A 13 11.74 1.07 9.31
N ARG A 14 11.84 0.22 8.28
CA ARG A 14 11.63 0.65 6.87
C ARG A 14 10.23 1.20 6.65
N GLU A 15 9.22 0.63 7.32
CA GLU A 15 7.85 1.12 7.24
C GLU A 15 7.72 2.51 7.89
N ILE A 16 8.35 2.75 9.05
CA ILE A 16 8.40 4.07 9.71
C ILE A 16 9.12 5.11 8.84
N GLU A 17 10.27 4.77 8.25
CA GLU A 17 10.98 5.64 7.28
C GLU A 17 10.07 6.01 6.09
N TYR A 18 9.34 5.02 5.55
CA TYR A 18 8.41 5.23 4.45
C TYR A 18 7.27 6.17 4.82
N ILE A 19 6.68 6.00 6.02
CA ILE A 19 5.59 6.87 6.48
C ILE A 19 6.06 8.28 6.71
N SER A 20 7.23 8.47 7.32
CA SER A 20 7.84 9.77 7.44
C SER A 20 7.96 10.43 6.06
N ALA A 21 8.54 9.73 5.07
CA ALA A 21 8.69 10.26 3.71
C ALA A 21 7.35 10.62 3.03
N LEU A 22 6.27 9.86 3.30
CA LEU A 22 4.92 10.18 2.83
C LEU A 22 4.32 11.40 3.52
N HIS A 23 4.63 11.61 4.80
CA HIS A 23 4.05 12.66 5.61
C HIS A 23 4.66 14.03 5.33
N GLN A 24 5.94 14.07 4.90
CA GLN A 24 6.60 15.31 4.53
C GLN A 24 5.89 16.00 3.36
N THR A 25 5.87 17.33 3.41
CA THR A 25 5.39 18.24 2.37
C THR A 25 6.55 19.18 2.03
N GLY A 26 6.84 19.28 0.73
CA GLY A 26 8.07 19.93 0.27
C GLY A 26 8.59 19.29 -0.99
N LYS A 27 9.28 20.09 -1.81
CA LYS A 27 9.87 19.62 -3.07
C LYS A 27 10.98 18.62 -2.82
N GLU A 28 11.79 18.85 -1.79
CA GLU A 28 12.88 17.98 -1.36
C GLU A 28 12.46 17.19 -0.12
N LEU A 29 12.90 15.93 -0.04
CA LEU A 29 12.72 15.11 1.15
C LEU A 29 13.82 15.44 2.16
N ARG A 30 13.43 15.68 3.41
CA ARG A 30 14.36 15.76 4.54
C ARG A 30 14.80 14.34 4.89
N LYS A 31 16.08 14.05 4.65
CA LYS A 31 16.64 12.69 4.75
C LYS A 31 16.68 12.17 6.19
N ASP A 32 16.63 13.05 7.18
CA ASP A 32 16.50 12.70 8.60
C ASP A 32 15.10 12.17 8.96
N GLY A 33 14.12 12.33 8.07
CA GLY A 33 12.76 11.87 8.30
C GLY A 33 11.93 12.80 9.18
N THR A 34 12.34 14.05 9.36
CA THR A 34 11.55 14.99 10.15
C THR A 34 10.27 15.46 9.48
N ILE A 35 9.28 15.71 10.30
CA ILE A 35 7.95 16.23 9.98
C ILE A 35 7.84 17.63 10.56
N THR A 36 7.43 18.61 9.76
CA THR A 36 7.25 20.01 10.16
C THR A 36 5.79 20.31 10.49
N SER A 37 5.53 21.44 11.14
CA SER A 37 4.17 21.93 11.40
C SER A 37 3.39 22.18 10.09
N ALA A 38 4.07 22.68 9.04
CA ALA A 38 3.52 22.79 7.70
C ALA A 38 3.00 21.45 7.14
N ASP A 39 3.73 20.36 7.39
CA ASP A 39 3.34 19.02 6.92
C ASP A 39 2.07 18.54 7.58
N ILE A 40 2.02 18.68 8.91
CA ILE A 40 0.86 18.30 9.72
C ILE A 40 -0.37 19.11 9.31
N LYS A 41 -0.21 20.43 9.13
CA LYS A 41 -1.27 21.31 8.62
C LYS A 41 -1.79 20.82 7.27
N MET A 42 -0.91 20.59 6.31
CA MET A 42 -1.28 20.14 4.97
C MET A 42 -1.94 18.76 4.99
N PHE A 43 -1.47 17.86 5.86
CA PHE A 43 -2.08 16.56 6.09
C PHE A 43 -3.50 16.69 6.67
N LEU A 44 -3.70 17.49 7.72
CA LEU A 44 -5.00 17.71 8.35
C LEU A 44 -6.03 18.32 7.37
N ILE A 45 -5.59 19.28 6.56
CA ILE A 45 -6.41 19.90 5.51
C ILE A 45 -6.75 18.87 4.43
N SER A 46 -5.75 18.20 3.87
CA SER A 46 -5.93 17.27 2.75
C SER A 46 -6.76 16.05 3.16
N ARG A 47 -6.46 15.44 4.30
CA ARG A 47 -7.08 14.18 4.73
C ARG A 47 -8.43 14.37 5.42
N TYR A 48 -8.54 15.33 6.33
CA TYR A 48 -9.72 15.51 7.18
C TYR A 48 -10.55 16.76 6.86
N GLY A 49 -10.03 17.65 6.01
CA GLY A 49 -10.65 18.95 5.74
C GLY A 49 -10.58 19.89 6.95
N ILE A 50 -9.62 19.69 7.85
CA ILE A 50 -9.45 20.50 9.05
C ILE A 50 -8.49 21.64 8.73
N GLU A 51 -8.99 22.87 8.72
CA GLU A 51 -8.19 24.08 8.50
C GLU A 51 -7.66 24.57 9.85
N VAL A 52 -6.33 24.55 10.00
CA VAL A 52 -5.59 24.98 11.19
C VAL A 52 -4.39 25.83 10.77
N ASP A 53 -4.04 26.80 11.60
CA ASP A 53 -2.87 27.63 11.38
C ASP A 53 -1.59 26.87 11.75
N GLU A 54 -0.48 27.21 11.07
CA GLU A 54 0.80 26.52 11.28
C GLU A 54 1.33 26.78 12.69
N GLU A 55 1.19 28.02 13.18
CA GLU A 55 1.52 28.40 14.55
C GLU A 55 0.66 27.66 15.58
N GLU A 56 -0.63 27.41 15.29
CA GLU A 56 -1.49 26.60 16.15
C GLU A 56 -0.99 25.16 16.21
N VAL A 57 -0.60 24.58 15.07
CA VAL A 57 -0.01 23.23 15.00
C VAL A 57 1.31 23.17 15.79
N THR A 58 2.17 24.17 15.66
CA THR A 58 3.41 24.26 16.45
C THR A 58 3.12 24.32 17.95
N ASN A 59 2.30 25.28 18.37
CA ASN A 59 2.02 25.55 19.78
C ASN A 59 1.21 24.43 20.47
N THR A 60 0.37 23.72 19.72
CA THR A 60 -0.45 22.64 20.27
C THR A 60 0.19 21.27 20.02
N ILE A 61 0.36 20.86 18.77
CA ILE A 61 0.76 19.50 18.40
C ILE A 61 2.25 19.27 18.61
N MET A 62 3.11 20.11 18.02
CA MET A 62 4.57 19.91 18.07
C MET A 62 5.07 20.01 19.50
N LYS A 63 4.71 21.09 20.21
CA LYS A 63 5.10 21.29 21.61
C LYS A 63 4.62 20.17 22.53
N GLY A 64 3.40 19.66 22.32
CA GLY A 64 2.84 18.60 23.17
C GLY A 64 3.48 17.22 22.95
N PHE A 65 3.85 16.88 21.72
CA PHE A 65 4.37 15.55 21.37
C PHE A 65 5.89 15.49 21.16
N GLY A 66 6.60 16.62 21.07
CA GLY A 66 8.05 16.70 20.86
C GLY A 66 8.90 16.28 22.07
N GLY A 67 8.30 15.93 23.21
CA GLY A 67 9.04 15.36 24.35
C GLY A 67 10.05 16.29 25.03
N GLY A 68 9.95 17.60 24.76
CA GLY A 68 10.78 18.65 25.34
C GLY A 68 12.21 18.70 24.83
N GLY A 69 12.81 19.89 24.91
CA GLY A 69 14.11 20.19 24.31
C GLY A 69 14.04 20.85 22.93
N ILE A 70 12.84 21.16 22.41
CA ILE A 70 12.71 22.12 21.30
C ILE A 70 13.02 23.49 21.91
N SER A 71 14.29 23.87 21.89
CA SER A 71 14.64 25.27 22.05
C SER A 71 13.92 26.06 20.95
N ASP A 72 13.49 27.30 21.21
CA ASP A 72 12.89 28.16 20.17
C ASP A 72 13.78 28.27 18.91
N SER A 73 15.05 27.85 19.00
CA SER A 73 16.04 27.77 17.91
C SER A 73 16.09 26.45 17.12
N ASP A 74 15.68 25.30 17.65
CA ASP A 74 15.86 23.99 16.97
C ASP A 74 14.78 23.68 15.92
N GLY A 75 13.78 24.56 15.83
CA GLY A 75 12.76 24.55 14.78
C GLY A 75 11.63 23.55 15.03
N ASP A 76 10.50 23.81 14.38
CA ASP A 76 9.24 23.08 14.51
C ASP A 76 9.28 21.71 13.80
N ASN A 77 10.16 20.82 14.24
CA ASN A 77 10.40 19.51 13.63
C ASN A 77 10.07 18.38 14.61
N MET A 78 9.36 17.38 14.11
CA MET A 78 9.06 16.13 14.80
C MET A 78 9.82 14.99 14.13
N ASP A 79 10.53 14.18 14.91
CA ASP A 79 11.36 13.09 14.39
C ASP A 79 10.68 11.71 14.42
N LEU A 80 11.40 10.67 13.97
CA LEU A 80 10.87 9.30 13.93
C LEU A 80 10.63 8.70 15.31
N THR A 81 11.40 9.11 16.32
CA THR A 81 11.26 8.58 17.69
C THR A 81 10.00 9.13 18.36
N GLU A 82 9.70 10.40 18.16
CA GLU A 82 8.46 11.04 18.60
C GLU A 82 7.24 10.49 17.86
N LEU A 83 7.38 10.24 16.55
CA LEU A 83 6.34 9.58 15.75
C LEU A 83 5.97 8.20 16.32
N VAL A 84 6.98 7.40 16.66
CA VAL A 84 6.78 6.08 17.28
C VAL A 84 6.19 6.21 18.68
N ALA A 85 6.62 7.20 19.47
CA ALA A 85 6.05 7.47 20.79
C ALA A 85 4.53 7.76 20.72
N MET A 86 4.09 8.55 19.72
CA MET A 86 2.66 8.79 19.47
C MET A 86 1.93 7.52 19.03
N LEU A 87 2.53 6.73 18.12
CA LEU A 87 1.93 5.49 17.63
C LEU A 87 1.66 4.50 18.77
N LEU A 88 2.53 4.43 19.78
CA LEU A 88 2.40 3.51 20.92
C LEU A 88 1.25 3.84 21.89
N ILE A 89 0.71 5.07 21.88
CA ILE A 89 -0.29 5.54 22.85
C ILE A 89 -1.44 4.53 23.07
N PRO A 90 -2.13 4.01 22.03
CA PRO A 90 -3.25 3.10 22.23
C PRO A 90 -2.85 1.78 22.91
N THR A 91 -1.68 1.23 22.57
CA THR A 91 -1.17 0.00 23.17
C THR A 91 -0.79 0.21 24.63
N LEU A 92 -0.19 1.36 24.97
CA LEU A 92 0.15 1.70 26.35
C LEU A 92 -1.12 1.88 27.21
N VAL A 93 -2.13 2.59 26.70
CA VAL A 93 -3.43 2.77 27.39
C VAL A 93 -4.12 1.42 27.60
N ARG A 94 -4.15 0.55 26.59
CA ARG A 94 -4.74 -0.79 26.70
C ARG A 94 -4.02 -1.64 27.75
N THR A 95 -2.68 -1.63 27.75
CA THR A 95 -1.88 -2.38 28.73
C THR A 95 -2.14 -1.91 30.17
N LYS A 96 -2.20 -0.59 30.41
CA LYS A 96 -2.53 -0.03 31.74
C LYS A 96 -3.93 -0.43 32.20
N ARG A 97 -4.94 -0.41 31.31
CA ARG A 97 -6.31 -0.87 31.64
C ARG A 97 -6.31 -2.36 32.05
N GLY A 98 -5.53 -3.19 31.36
CA GLY A 98 -5.36 -4.61 31.70
C GLY A 98 -4.77 -4.86 33.10
N MET A 99 -3.91 -3.96 33.60
CA MET A 99 -3.36 -4.05 34.97
C MET A 99 -4.42 -3.80 36.05
N LYS A 100 -5.37 -2.87 35.83
CA LYS A 100 -6.44 -2.57 36.80
C LYS A 100 -7.41 -3.74 36.97
N GLY A 101 -7.79 -4.40 35.87
CA GLY A 101 -8.76 -5.50 35.90
C GLY A 101 -8.27 -6.73 36.67
N SER A 102 -6.96 -6.97 36.74
CA SER A 102 -6.39 -8.14 37.41
C SER A 102 -6.46 -8.08 38.94
N ASN A 103 -6.58 -6.89 39.53
CA ASN A 103 -6.58 -6.73 40.98
C ASN A 103 -7.99 -6.78 41.58
N ALA A 104 -9.02 -6.48 40.79
CA ALA A 104 -10.41 -6.50 41.24
C ALA A 104 -10.98 -7.93 41.37
N SER A 105 -10.48 -8.89 40.59
CA SER A 105 -11.00 -10.27 40.62
C SER A 105 -10.42 -11.14 41.74
N SER A 106 -9.40 -10.69 42.48
CA SER A 106 -8.76 -11.49 43.53
C SER A 106 -9.16 -11.11 44.96
N SER A 107 -9.93 -10.04 45.18
CA SER A 107 -10.27 -9.56 46.53
C SER A 107 -11.73 -9.76 46.97
N ASP A 108 -12.65 -10.17 46.08
CA ASP A 108 -14.11 -10.22 46.39
C ASP A 108 -14.77 -11.61 46.31
N VAL A 109 -14.01 -12.71 46.25
CA VAL A 109 -14.59 -14.07 46.38
C VAL A 109 -14.58 -14.53 47.84
N GLY A 110 -15.13 -13.70 48.72
CA GLY A 110 -15.32 -13.99 50.14
C GLY A 110 -16.66 -13.45 50.63
N ALA A 111 -17.62 -14.37 50.81
CA ALA A 111 -18.95 -14.17 51.39
C ALA A 111 -20.06 -13.64 50.46
N ALA A 112 -20.58 -14.52 49.60
CA ALA A 112 -21.99 -14.44 49.18
C ALA A 112 -22.72 -15.70 49.67
N VAL A 113 -23.71 -15.44 50.52
CA VAL A 113 -24.60 -16.38 51.21
C VAL A 113 -25.45 -17.14 50.18
N VAL A 114 -25.53 -18.46 50.37
CA VAL A 114 -26.49 -19.34 49.70
C VAL A 114 -27.87 -19.04 50.26
N ASP A 115 -28.81 -18.61 49.42
CA ASP A 115 -30.23 -18.58 49.75
C ASP A 115 -30.98 -19.49 48.75
N GLU A 116 -31.51 -20.59 49.28
CA GLU A 116 -32.41 -21.52 48.61
C GLU A 116 -33.84 -20.98 48.67
N SER A 117 -34.52 -20.81 47.54
CA SER A 117 -35.95 -21.18 47.42
C SER A 117 -36.53 -20.99 46.02
N SER A 118 -37.29 -22.03 45.63
CA SER A 118 -38.50 -22.06 44.78
C SER A 118 -38.43 -21.81 43.27
N THR A 119 -38.35 -22.92 42.52
CA THR A 119 -39.43 -23.52 41.69
C THR A 119 -40.47 -22.59 41.02
N GLU A 120 -40.57 -22.60 39.69
CA GLU A 120 -41.64 -23.28 38.90
C GLU A 120 -41.59 -22.90 37.41
N ASP A 121 -41.54 -23.94 36.57
CA ASP A 121 -42.22 -24.15 35.28
C ASP A 121 -42.08 -23.16 34.11
N ALA A 122 -41.39 -23.61 33.06
CA ALA A 122 -42.04 -23.96 31.78
C ALA A 122 -41.06 -24.66 30.82
N ASP A 123 -41.35 -25.93 30.57
CA ASP A 123 -40.82 -26.77 29.48
C ASP A 123 -41.05 -26.16 28.09
N ALA A 124 -40.09 -26.30 27.16
CA ALA A 124 -40.12 -27.37 26.15
C ALA A 124 -39.29 -27.05 24.89
N HIS A 125 -38.59 -28.11 24.44
CA HIS A 125 -38.02 -28.39 23.10
C HIS A 125 -36.73 -27.67 22.66
N LEU A 126 -35.60 -28.39 22.72
CA LEU A 126 -35.19 -29.26 21.61
C LEU A 126 -34.00 -30.19 21.98
N GLU A 127 -34.07 -31.39 21.42
CA GLU A 127 -33.26 -32.57 21.69
C GLU A 127 -31.77 -32.44 21.32
N ASN A 128 -30.92 -32.88 22.26
CA ASN A 128 -29.86 -33.88 22.13
C ASN A 128 -29.20 -34.09 20.76
N TYR A 129 -27.88 -33.88 20.69
CA TYR A 129 -26.98 -35.02 20.50
C TYR A 129 -25.69 -34.89 21.31
N VAL A 130 -25.45 -35.97 22.04
CA VAL A 130 -24.48 -36.24 23.11
C VAL A 130 -23.14 -36.69 22.51
N GLY A 131 -22.04 -36.47 23.23
CA GLY A 131 -20.81 -37.21 22.94
C GLY A 131 -19.58 -36.87 23.78
N HIS A 132 -19.67 -37.10 25.08
CA HIS A 132 -18.62 -37.09 26.11
C HIS A 132 -17.20 -37.54 25.72
N GLY A 133 -16.22 -37.06 26.50
CA GLY A 133 -15.06 -37.86 26.87
C GLY A 133 -13.95 -37.09 27.58
N ASN A 134 -14.06 -37.00 28.90
CA ASN A 134 -13.07 -36.37 29.80
C ASN A 134 -11.71 -37.08 29.80
N VAL A 135 -10.72 -36.23 30.06
CA VAL A 135 -9.36 -36.48 30.55
C VAL A 135 -9.39 -37.09 31.95
N VAL A 136 -8.55 -38.11 32.20
CA VAL A 136 -7.97 -38.43 33.53
C VAL A 136 -6.58 -39.07 33.34
N ASP A 137 -5.61 -38.39 33.95
CA ASP A 137 -4.43 -38.81 34.73
C ASP A 137 -3.33 -39.77 34.22
N GLU A 138 -2.12 -39.33 34.62
CA GLU A 138 -0.99 -40.12 35.15
C GLU A 138 -0.33 -41.13 34.20
N SER A 139 0.93 -41.49 34.34
CA SER A 139 2.14 -40.97 34.97
C SER A 139 3.24 -41.93 34.49
N GLU A 140 4.47 -41.44 34.45
CA GLU A 140 5.70 -42.21 34.63
C GLU A 140 5.97 -43.56 33.91
N ASN A 141 7.15 -43.53 33.27
CA ASN A 141 8.25 -44.49 33.39
C ASN A 141 8.33 -45.74 32.50
N ASN A 142 9.55 -45.84 31.97
CA ASN A 142 10.39 -47.02 31.78
C ASN A 142 10.30 -47.85 30.48
N LYS A 143 11.42 -47.75 29.74
CA LYS A 143 12.36 -48.82 29.33
C LYS A 143 11.91 -49.92 28.37
N GLY A 144 12.84 -50.20 27.45
CA GLY A 144 13.06 -51.50 26.81
C GLY A 144 12.82 -51.44 25.30
N GLU A 145 13.85 -51.26 24.46
CA GLU A 145 14.66 -52.38 23.91
C GLU A 145 13.85 -53.66 23.66
N ASN A 146 13.50 -53.96 22.41
CA ASN A 146 14.27 -54.93 21.62
C ASN A 146 13.64 -55.22 20.24
N ALA A 147 14.54 -55.49 19.32
CA ALA A 147 14.32 -55.93 17.95
C ALA A 147 13.75 -57.37 17.86
N ARG A 148 13.05 -57.63 16.74
CA ARG A 148 13.08 -58.84 15.86
C ARG A 148 11.79 -58.86 15.04
N THR A 149 11.83 -58.62 13.72
CA THR A 149 12.06 -59.56 12.59
C THR A 149 11.05 -60.70 12.46
N VAL A 150 10.72 -61.02 11.19
CA VAL A 150 10.07 -62.25 10.66
C VAL A 150 8.52 -62.16 10.61
N ASP A 151 7.77 -62.45 9.54
CA ASP A 151 8.06 -62.81 8.14
C ASP A 151 6.75 -62.78 7.30
N PHE A 152 6.96 -62.74 5.98
CA PHE A 152 6.18 -63.27 4.84
C PHE A 152 4.65 -63.22 4.76
N GLY A 153 4.18 -62.69 3.61
CA GLY A 153 3.12 -63.34 2.83
C GLY A 153 2.46 -62.48 1.74
N HIS A 154 2.93 -62.63 0.49
CA HIS A 154 2.20 -62.68 -0.81
C HIS A 154 1.05 -61.67 -1.09
N THR A 155 0.81 -61.06 -2.26
CA THR A 155 1.15 -61.13 -3.70
C THR A 155 0.44 -59.87 -4.28
N SER A 156 0.84 -59.13 -5.31
CA SER A 156 0.89 -59.46 -6.72
C SER A 156 1.07 -58.15 -7.52
N SER A 157 2.00 -58.19 -8.48
CA SER A 157 1.96 -57.57 -9.81
C SER A 157 1.92 -56.04 -10.03
N ARG A 158 2.95 -55.62 -10.81
CA ARG A 158 3.00 -54.59 -11.87
C ARG A 158 3.11 -53.13 -11.38
N GLY A 159 4.16 -52.34 -11.66
CA GLY A 159 5.33 -52.48 -12.53
C GLY A 159 5.64 -51.11 -13.17
N GLU A 160 6.70 -50.45 -12.66
CA GLU A 160 7.67 -49.53 -13.33
C GLU A 160 7.14 -48.28 -14.08
N ALA A 161 7.71 -47.06 -14.03
CA ALA A 161 9.07 -46.60 -13.70
C ALA A 161 9.11 -45.06 -13.42
N ASN A 162 10.27 -44.63 -12.88
CA ASN A 162 10.87 -43.27 -12.80
C ASN A 162 10.47 -42.38 -11.61
N SER A 163 11.37 -41.67 -10.93
CA SER A 163 12.84 -41.65 -10.88
C SER A 163 13.25 -40.73 -9.72
N LEU A 164 14.26 -41.16 -8.97
CA LEU A 164 15.00 -40.43 -7.94
C LEU A 164 15.51 -39.06 -8.39
N LEU A 165 15.32 -38.04 -7.54
CA LEU A 165 16.26 -36.95 -7.24
C LEU A 165 15.73 -36.15 -6.04
N GLU A 166 16.03 -36.63 -4.83
CA GLU A 166 15.96 -35.82 -3.60
C GLU A 166 17.36 -35.26 -3.32
N THR A 167 17.49 -33.94 -3.40
CA THR A 167 18.60 -33.20 -2.80
C THR A 167 18.16 -32.74 -1.42
N ASN A 168 18.83 -33.27 -0.39
CA ASN A 168 18.77 -32.81 0.98
C ASN A 168 19.38 -31.40 1.08
N ASP A 169 18.55 -30.41 1.36
CA ASP A 169 18.90 -29.20 2.11
C ASP A 169 17.59 -28.61 2.66
N SER A 170 17.20 -29.04 3.85
CA SER A 170 16.12 -28.44 4.61
C SER A 170 16.63 -28.09 6.01
N ILE A 171 17.08 -26.84 6.16
CA ILE A 171 17.01 -26.14 7.44
C ILE A 171 15.51 -25.96 7.71
N VAL A 172 14.92 -26.93 8.43
CA VAL A 172 13.55 -26.85 8.93
C VAL A 172 13.54 -25.85 10.08
N VAL A 173 13.33 -24.58 9.76
CA VAL A 173 12.81 -23.62 10.75
C VAL A 173 11.37 -24.03 11.02
N GLN A 174 11.14 -24.78 12.10
CA GLN A 174 9.78 -25.01 12.62
C GLN A 174 9.18 -23.66 13.05
N LYS A 175 8.52 -22.97 12.12
CA LYS A 175 7.69 -21.80 12.40
C LYS A 175 6.43 -22.30 13.10
N ASN A 176 6.42 -22.30 14.44
CA ASN A 176 5.19 -22.35 15.22
C ASN A 176 4.38 -21.08 14.91
N THR A 177 3.51 -21.14 13.90
CA THR A 177 2.55 -20.09 13.60
C THR A 177 1.40 -20.20 14.60
N THR A 178 1.65 -19.85 15.86
CA THR A 178 0.58 -19.48 16.79
C THR A 178 -0.06 -18.21 16.25
N ASP A 179 -1.39 -18.24 16.10
CA ASP A 179 -2.18 -17.12 15.61
C ASP A 179 -1.95 -15.89 16.51
N PRO A 180 -1.35 -14.79 16.00
CA PRO A 180 -1.05 -13.61 16.80
C PRO A 180 -2.30 -12.90 17.33
N SER A 181 -3.51 -13.25 16.87
CA SER A 181 -4.77 -12.75 17.44
C SER A 181 -5.14 -13.40 18.77
N THR A 182 -4.64 -14.61 19.05
CA THR A 182 -4.73 -15.29 20.35
C THR A 182 -3.43 -15.10 21.13
N GLN A 183 -3.11 -13.86 21.48
CA GLN A 183 -2.01 -13.62 22.39
C GLN A 183 -2.29 -14.26 23.76
N PRO A 184 -1.33 -14.96 24.38
CA PRO A 184 -1.44 -15.30 25.79
C PRO A 184 -1.46 -13.99 26.57
N ASN A 185 -2.62 -13.65 27.15
CA ASN A 185 -2.86 -12.48 28.01
C ASN A 185 -1.82 -12.27 29.15
N GLY A 186 -0.90 -13.21 29.36
CA GLY A 186 0.19 -13.14 30.32
C GLY A 186 1.40 -12.30 29.90
N SER A 187 1.77 -12.18 28.61
CA SER A 187 3.02 -11.48 28.24
C SER A 187 2.91 -9.95 28.34
N ASN A 188 1.76 -9.37 27.97
CA ASN A 188 1.56 -7.92 28.01
C ASN A 188 1.61 -7.32 29.42
N LYS A 189 1.31 -8.12 30.47
CA LYS A 189 1.39 -7.64 31.87
C LYS A 189 2.82 -7.28 32.29
N LYS A 190 3.83 -7.77 31.58
CA LYS A 190 5.24 -7.50 31.89
C LYS A 190 5.86 -6.40 31.03
N LEU A 191 5.11 -5.75 30.13
CA LEU A 191 5.63 -4.73 29.22
C LEU A 191 6.33 -3.60 29.98
N PHE A 192 5.61 -2.91 30.86
CA PHE A 192 6.15 -1.77 31.62
C PHE A 192 7.31 -2.19 32.53
N HIS A 193 7.15 -3.33 33.22
CA HIS A 193 8.20 -3.85 34.09
C HIS A 193 9.48 -4.15 33.32
N SER A 194 9.39 -4.84 32.17
CA SER A 194 10.57 -5.22 31.38
C SER A 194 11.29 -4.00 30.82
N VAL A 195 10.55 -3.03 30.27
CA VAL A 195 11.17 -1.79 29.74
C VAL A 195 11.78 -0.95 30.85
N LEU A 196 11.12 -0.82 31.99
CA LEU A 196 11.67 -0.12 33.15
C LEU A 196 12.94 -0.79 33.67
N GLN A 197 12.96 -2.12 33.74
CA GLN A 197 14.15 -2.88 34.13
C GLN A 197 15.31 -2.67 33.15
N MET A 198 15.04 -2.62 31.85
CA MET A 198 16.06 -2.27 30.84
C MET A 198 16.63 -0.87 31.09
N ILE A 199 15.77 0.12 31.34
CA ILE A 199 16.20 1.49 31.66
C ILE A 199 17.08 1.52 32.91
N LEU A 200 16.63 0.92 34.02
CA LEU A 200 17.34 0.96 35.29
C LEU A 200 18.66 0.18 35.27
N ALA A 201 18.68 -0.99 34.61
CA ALA A 201 19.88 -1.81 34.46
C ALA A 201 20.98 -1.07 33.69
N ASP A 202 20.59 -0.32 32.67
CA ASP A 202 21.51 0.46 31.83
C ASP A 202 22.06 1.69 32.56
N THR A 203 21.29 2.31 33.45
CA THR A 203 21.65 3.60 34.05
C THR A 203 22.23 3.52 35.47
N ILE A 204 21.71 2.62 36.32
CA ILE A 204 22.09 2.54 37.75
C ILE A 204 22.83 1.23 38.06
N HIS A 205 22.73 0.22 37.20
CA HIS A 205 23.25 -1.14 37.40
C HIS A 205 22.67 -1.92 38.59
N ASP A 206 21.91 -1.29 39.48
CA ASP A 206 21.15 -1.93 40.56
C ASP A 206 19.66 -2.00 40.19
N THR A 207 19.16 -3.23 40.03
CA THR A 207 17.76 -3.52 39.70
C THR A 207 16.99 -4.13 40.87
N THR A 208 17.63 -4.31 42.04
CA THR A 208 17.07 -5.10 43.15
C THR A 208 15.92 -4.40 43.87
N SER A 209 15.91 -3.07 43.88
CA SER A 209 14.83 -2.27 44.45
C SER A 209 14.51 -1.05 43.58
N PRO A 210 13.23 -0.68 43.43
CA PRO A 210 12.84 0.48 42.63
C PRO A 210 13.37 1.77 43.28
N PRO A 211 14.15 2.60 42.56
CA PRO A 211 14.72 3.81 43.12
C PRO A 211 13.65 4.89 43.36
N ALA A 212 13.92 5.81 44.27
CA ALA A 212 13.09 6.99 44.46
C ALA A 212 13.19 7.93 43.24
N ILE A 213 12.06 8.46 42.79
CA ILE A 213 12.02 9.33 41.60
C ILE A 213 12.52 10.72 41.97
N THR A 214 13.66 11.12 41.40
CA THR A 214 14.31 12.40 41.64
C THR A 214 14.73 13.05 40.31
N VAL A 215 14.87 14.37 40.31
CA VAL A 215 15.36 15.12 39.14
C VAL A 215 16.73 14.62 38.71
N ASP A 216 17.63 14.34 39.66
CA ASP A 216 18.97 13.84 39.37
C ASP A 216 18.97 12.44 38.74
N LEU A 217 18.04 11.58 39.16
CA LEU A 217 17.86 10.28 38.54
C LEU A 217 17.40 10.44 37.07
N LEU A 218 16.36 11.22 36.82
CA LEU A 218 15.87 11.45 35.44
C LEU A 218 16.95 12.10 34.57
N ARG A 219 17.68 13.08 35.11
CA ARG A 219 18.83 13.70 34.44
C ARG A 219 19.86 12.65 34.03
N THR A 220 20.22 11.76 34.96
CA THR A 220 21.18 10.68 34.70
C THR A 220 20.68 9.74 33.59
N ILE A 221 19.39 9.37 33.64
CA ILE A 221 18.77 8.53 32.62
C ILE A 221 18.82 9.21 31.24
N PHE A 222 18.37 10.46 31.13
CA PHE A 222 18.38 11.18 29.85
C PHE A 222 19.80 11.43 29.32
N LEU A 223 20.77 11.74 30.19
CA LEU A 223 22.19 11.84 29.79
C LEU A 223 22.72 10.53 29.23
N PHE A 224 22.35 9.38 29.82
CA PHE A 224 22.73 8.06 29.31
C PHE A 224 22.15 7.81 27.91
N TYR A 225 20.87 8.09 27.71
CA TYR A 225 20.23 8.01 26.39
C TYR A 225 20.63 9.15 25.44
N GLY A 226 21.45 10.09 25.92
CA GLY A 226 22.03 11.20 25.15
C GLY A 226 21.04 12.31 24.80
N GLU A 227 19.98 12.46 25.57
CA GLU A 227 19.04 13.58 25.50
C GLU A 227 19.53 14.70 26.43
N LYS A 228 20.58 15.39 26.01
CA LYS A 228 21.20 16.46 26.81
C LYS A 228 20.23 17.62 27.03
N ASP A 229 19.45 17.96 26.02
CA ASP A 229 18.54 19.12 26.06
C ASP A 229 17.45 18.92 27.13
N VAL A 230 16.82 17.74 27.14
CA VAL A 230 15.87 17.32 28.19
C VAL A 230 16.55 17.24 29.56
N ALA A 231 17.80 16.77 29.62
CA ALA A 231 18.54 16.68 30.89
C ALA A 231 18.96 18.04 31.47
N VAL A 232 19.02 19.10 30.66
CA VAL A 232 19.33 20.46 31.09
C VAL A 232 18.08 21.20 31.57
N ASP A 233 16.91 20.86 31.02
CA ASP A 233 15.62 21.46 31.39
C ASP A 233 15.13 20.98 32.77
N ASN A 234 15.50 21.73 33.81
CA ASN A 234 15.10 21.43 35.18
C ASN A 234 13.58 21.53 35.40
N ASP A 235 12.89 22.41 34.66
CA ASP A 235 11.45 22.64 34.85
C ASP A 235 10.65 21.46 34.29
N LEU A 236 11.08 20.94 33.14
CA LEU A 236 10.53 19.71 32.55
C LEU A 236 10.81 18.49 33.43
N LEU A 237 12.06 18.30 33.89
CA LEU A 237 12.41 17.18 34.77
C LEU A 237 11.63 17.24 36.10
N GLN A 238 11.43 18.43 36.65
CA GLN A 238 10.62 18.64 37.85
C GLN A 238 9.15 18.29 37.57
N SER A 239 8.60 18.73 36.43
CA SER A 239 7.25 18.38 35.99
C SER A 239 7.06 16.87 35.82
N MET A 240 8.06 16.17 35.28
CA MET A 240 8.07 14.70 35.17
C MET A 240 8.08 14.00 36.53
N VAL A 241 8.84 14.52 37.50
CA VAL A 241 8.89 14.00 38.88
C VAL A 241 7.56 14.20 39.59
N ASP A 242 6.95 15.38 39.44
CA ASP A 242 5.68 15.71 40.08
C ASP A 242 4.54 14.84 39.52
N LEU A 243 4.50 14.65 38.19
CA LEU A 243 3.61 13.71 37.53
C LEU A 243 3.76 12.27 38.07
N ALA A 244 4.98 11.85 38.35
CA ALA A 244 5.24 10.50 38.85
C ALA A 244 4.81 10.36 40.32
N LYS A 245 5.04 11.39 41.13
CA LYS A 245 4.64 11.44 42.56
C LYS A 245 3.13 11.35 42.75
N ASP A 246 2.33 11.81 41.79
CA ASP A 246 0.88 11.64 41.81
C ASP A 246 0.44 10.16 41.86
N ALA A 247 1.28 9.25 41.36
CA ALA A 247 1.07 7.81 41.43
C ALA A 247 1.88 7.11 42.54
N GLY A 248 3.06 7.63 42.90
CA GLY A 248 3.92 7.08 43.95
C GLY A 248 5.34 7.65 43.96
N ASN A 249 6.06 7.46 45.07
CA ASN A 249 7.43 7.99 45.24
C ASN A 249 8.54 7.11 44.66
N LEU A 250 8.23 5.84 44.38
CA LEU A 250 9.18 4.85 43.85
C LEU A 250 8.92 4.63 42.37
N LEU A 251 9.99 4.53 41.56
CA LEU A 251 9.87 4.24 40.14
C LEU A 251 9.58 2.75 39.94
N ASP A 252 8.33 2.36 40.15
CA ASP A 252 7.82 1.02 39.90
C ASP A 252 7.02 0.94 38.58
N ASP A 253 6.53 -0.26 38.25
CA ASP A 253 5.78 -0.52 37.03
C ASP A 253 4.45 0.25 36.95
N LYS A 254 3.80 0.50 38.10
CA LYS A 254 2.55 1.27 38.19
C LYS A 254 2.78 2.76 37.98
N VAL A 255 3.81 3.32 38.61
CA VAL A 255 4.19 4.72 38.44
C VAL A 255 4.66 4.97 37.01
N PHE A 256 5.47 4.07 36.45
CA PHE A 256 5.91 4.18 35.06
C PHE A 256 4.72 4.09 34.08
N ALA A 257 3.80 3.14 34.28
CA ALA A 257 2.56 3.05 33.49
C ALA A 257 1.69 4.30 33.63
N HIS A 258 1.64 4.93 34.81
CA HIS A 258 0.95 6.19 35.02
C HIS A 258 1.60 7.32 34.20
N CYS A 259 2.91 7.49 34.32
CA CYS A 259 3.68 8.50 33.60
C CYS A 259 3.56 8.39 32.08
N LEU A 260 3.38 7.17 31.55
CA LEU A 260 3.24 6.96 30.11
C LEU A 260 1.85 7.30 29.56
N THR A 261 0.80 7.29 30.39
CA THR A 261 -0.58 7.36 29.88
C THR A 261 -1.53 8.36 30.55
N SER A 262 -1.14 9.03 31.64
CA SER A 262 -2.07 9.85 32.43
C SER A 262 -2.69 11.01 31.63
N ASP A 263 -1.95 11.55 30.66
CA ASP A 263 -2.42 12.59 29.74
C ASP A 263 -3.24 12.06 28.55
N VAL A 264 -3.24 10.76 28.27
CA VAL A 264 -3.92 10.17 27.11
C VAL A 264 -5.11 9.29 27.50
N GLU A 265 -5.59 9.39 28.74
CA GLU A 265 -6.76 8.63 29.23
C GLU A 265 -8.06 8.99 28.49
N LEU A 266 -8.09 10.15 27.82
CA LEU A 266 -9.18 10.58 26.94
C LEU A 266 -9.27 9.75 25.65
N TYR A 267 -8.22 9.00 25.29
CA TYR A 267 -8.26 8.07 24.17
C TYR A 267 -9.05 6.81 24.54
N ASP A 268 -10.13 6.54 23.82
CA ASP A 268 -10.90 5.31 23.99
C ASP A 268 -10.36 4.21 23.05
N THR A 269 -9.75 3.17 23.64
CA THR A 269 -9.22 2.02 22.89
C THR A 269 -10.30 1.25 22.13
N ASP A 270 -11.57 1.41 22.48
CA ASP A 270 -12.67 0.71 21.83
C ASP A 270 -13.02 1.34 20.47
N TRP A 271 -12.55 2.56 20.18
CA TRP A 271 -12.68 3.20 18.86
C TRP A 271 -11.98 2.42 17.75
N GLU A 272 -11.01 1.57 18.10
CA GLU A 272 -10.28 0.73 17.14
C GLU A 272 -11.15 -0.37 16.51
N GLU A 273 -12.21 -0.78 17.22
CA GLU A 273 -13.10 -1.86 16.78
C GLU A 273 -14.45 -1.36 16.27
N LYS A 274 -14.85 -0.15 16.67
CA LYS A 274 -16.12 0.47 16.28
C LYS A 274 -16.15 0.79 14.79
N LEU A 275 -17.31 0.55 14.17
CA LEU A 275 -17.58 0.88 12.76
C LEU A 275 -17.95 2.37 12.62
N GLN A 276 -16.99 3.23 12.97
CA GLN A 276 -17.15 4.68 13.01
C GLN A 276 -15.91 5.34 12.39
N SER A 277 -16.11 6.52 11.82
CA SER A 277 -14.99 7.29 11.27
C SER A 277 -14.22 7.96 12.39
N THR A 278 -12.91 8.09 12.23
CA THR A 278 -12.00 8.72 13.19
C THR A 278 -12.46 10.13 13.56
N TYR A 279 -12.96 10.90 12.59
CA TYR A 279 -13.48 12.23 12.88
C TYR A 279 -14.66 12.19 13.87
N VAL A 280 -15.57 11.23 13.70
CA VAL A 280 -16.73 11.04 14.58
C VAL A 280 -16.27 10.59 15.98
N ASP A 281 -15.31 9.67 16.04
CA ASP A 281 -14.74 9.20 17.31
C ASP A 281 -14.19 10.37 18.11
N VAL A 282 -13.39 11.22 17.45
CA VAL A 282 -12.71 12.34 18.09
C VAL A 282 -13.66 13.50 18.37
N PHE A 283 -14.58 13.91 17.50
CA PHE A 283 -15.34 15.16 17.70
C PHE A 283 -16.81 14.97 18.12
N GLU A 284 -17.50 13.90 17.72
CA GLU A 284 -18.97 13.75 17.93
C GLU A 284 -19.34 12.95 19.20
N THR A 285 -18.49 12.02 19.65
CA THR A 285 -18.84 11.02 20.69
C THR A 285 -19.27 11.63 22.04
N HIS A 286 -18.86 12.85 22.36
CA HIS A 286 -18.98 13.39 23.73
C HIS A 286 -20.32 14.08 24.03
N GLU A 287 -21.07 14.52 23.01
CA GLU A 287 -22.41 15.07 23.22
C GLU A 287 -23.41 14.02 23.71
N SER A 288 -23.28 12.78 23.21
CA SER A 288 -24.11 11.66 23.65
C SER A 288 -23.77 11.27 25.09
N THR A 289 -22.48 11.27 25.47
CA THR A 289 -22.05 10.95 26.84
C THR A 289 -22.50 12.00 27.85
N LYS A 290 -22.44 13.31 27.52
CA LYS A 290 -22.99 14.37 28.40
C LYS A 290 -24.51 14.18 28.59
N LYS A 291 -25.27 13.88 27.53
CA LYS A 291 -26.71 13.59 27.64
C LYS A 291 -26.99 12.32 28.44
N GLN A 292 -26.20 11.27 28.29
CA GLN A 292 -26.39 10.02 29.02
C GLN A 292 -26.04 10.17 30.50
N ARG A 293 -24.95 10.86 30.85
CA ARG A 293 -24.62 11.22 32.24
C ARG A 293 -25.68 12.11 32.87
N SER A 294 -26.20 13.11 32.16
CA SER A 294 -27.29 13.95 32.67
C SER A 294 -28.58 13.15 32.94
N ARG A 295 -28.83 12.07 32.19
CA ARG A 295 -29.97 11.17 32.41
C ARG A 295 -29.74 10.23 33.60
N PHE A 296 -28.55 9.64 33.71
CA PHE A 296 -28.18 8.82 34.86
C PHE A 296 -28.17 9.64 36.15
N ALA A 297 -27.63 10.87 36.15
CA ALA A 297 -27.65 11.77 37.29
C ALA A 297 -29.08 12.18 37.69
N ARG A 298 -29.97 12.41 36.71
CA ARG A 298 -31.41 12.63 37.01
C ARG A 298 -32.11 11.39 37.55
N GLN A 299 -31.65 10.20 37.21
CA GLN A 299 -32.24 8.95 37.66
C GLN A 299 -31.65 8.47 39.00
N SER A 300 -30.47 8.95 39.40
CA SER A 300 -29.86 8.68 40.71
C SER A 300 -30.21 9.73 41.78
N ASN A 301 -31.06 10.70 41.46
CA ASN A 301 -31.41 11.82 42.35
C ASN A 301 -32.41 11.46 43.46
N ASP A 302 -32.82 10.20 43.61
CA ASP A 302 -33.77 9.83 44.66
C ASP A 302 -33.09 9.48 46.01
N ASP A 303 -31.76 9.28 46.12
CA ASP A 303 -31.16 8.87 47.42
C ASP A 303 -29.73 9.36 47.77
N VAL A 304 -29.00 10.14 46.94
CA VAL A 304 -27.59 10.51 47.24
C VAL A 304 -27.27 11.98 46.95
N GLU A 305 -27.76 12.89 47.79
CA GLU A 305 -27.62 14.35 47.61
C GLU A 305 -26.28 14.95 48.11
N SER A 306 -25.40 14.17 48.77
CA SER A 306 -24.28 14.77 49.53
C SER A 306 -22.89 14.74 48.86
N THR A 307 -22.64 13.89 47.86
CA THR A 307 -21.28 13.70 47.28
C THR A 307 -21.07 14.30 45.88
N ALA A 308 -22.14 14.70 45.19
CA ALA A 308 -22.04 15.21 43.81
C ALA A 308 -21.71 16.71 43.70
N VAL A 309 -21.87 17.48 44.79
CA VAL A 309 -21.77 18.96 44.76
C VAL A 309 -20.33 19.48 44.65
N MET A 310 -19.32 18.66 44.90
CA MET A 310 -17.90 19.07 44.81
C MET A 310 -17.27 18.90 43.41
N ALA A 311 -17.89 18.16 42.50
CA ALA A 311 -17.31 17.88 41.17
C ALA A 311 -17.73 18.88 40.07
N GLU A 312 -18.69 19.77 40.34
CA GLU A 312 -19.35 20.57 39.28
C GLU A 312 -18.86 22.04 39.20
N LYS A 313 -17.92 22.46 40.05
CA LYS A 313 -17.30 23.81 39.96
C LYS A 313 -16.06 23.87 39.06
N GLY A 314 -15.72 22.79 38.36
CA GLY A 314 -14.68 22.82 37.33
C GLY A 314 -15.16 23.68 36.17
N GLU A 315 -14.48 24.81 35.94
CA GLU A 315 -14.62 25.66 34.74
C GLU A 315 -14.94 24.78 33.52
N ASP A 316 -16.10 25.00 32.90
CA ASP A 316 -16.43 24.52 31.56
C ASP A 316 -15.44 25.18 30.58
N ARG A 317 -14.18 24.73 30.59
CA ARG A 317 -13.17 25.15 29.62
C ARG A 317 -13.68 24.72 28.25
N LYS A 318 -13.88 25.73 27.39
CA LYS A 318 -14.37 25.56 26.03
C LYS A 318 -13.50 24.54 25.31
N VAL A 319 -14.11 23.46 24.83
CA VAL A 319 -13.47 22.52 23.90
C VAL A 319 -13.21 23.30 22.61
N ASN A 320 -12.02 23.17 22.04
CA ASN A 320 -11.69 23.85 20.79
C ASN A 320 -12.61 23.34 19.67
N GLU A 321 -13.34 24.26 19.05
CA GLU A 321 -14.16 23.94 17.88
C GLU A 321 -13.29 23.94 16.63
N VAL A 322 -13.22 22.80 15.95
CA VAL A 322 -12.46 22.66 14.72
C VAL A 322 -13.40 22.87 13.53
N MET A 323 -13.06 23.81 12.65
CA MET A 323 -13.85 24.05 11.44
C MET A 323 -13.48 23.06 10.33
N LYS A 324 -14.49 22.35 9.81
CA LYS A 324 -14.32 21.47 8.65
C LYS A 324 -14.62 22.23 7.36
N LYS A 325 -13.63 22.30 6.47
CA LYS A 325 -13.76 22.86 5.13
C LYS A 325 -14.50 21.88 4.22
N TYR A 326 -15.52 22.37 3.54
CA TYR A 326 -16.23 21.58 2.52
C TYR A 326 -15.39 21.52 1.23
N THR A 327 -15.13 20.31 0.74
CA THR A 327 -14.55 20.09 -0.59
C THR A 327 -15.67 20.01 -1.63
N PHE A 328 -15.59 20.86 -2.65
CA PHE A 328 -16.65 21.05 -3.65
C PHE A 328 -17.07 19.78 -4.41
N PRO A 329 -16.17 18.81 -4.74
CA PRO A 329 -16.59 17.48 -5.11
C PRO A 329 -16.75 16.58 -3.87
N ALA A 330 -17.94 15.99 -3.72
CA ALA A 330 -18.22 14.99 -2.70
C ALA A 330 -17.40 13.69 -2.85
N ILE A 331 -16.82 13.46 -4.04
CA ILE A 331 -15.89 12.36 -4.32
C ILE A 331 -14.49 12.95 -4.44
N ASP A 332 -13.63 12.64 -3.48
CA ASP A 332 -12.21 12.87 -3.57
C ASP A 332 -11.51 11.57 -3.95
N TYR A 333 -10.89 11.51 -5.13
CA TYR A 333 -10.14 10.35 -5.61
C TYR A 333 -8.73 10.25 -5.01
N ALA A 334 -8.18 11.35 -4.49
CA ALA A 334 -6.88 11.35 -3.83
C ALA A 334 -6.99 10.70 -2.45
N VAL A 335 -8.02 11.11 -1.71
CA VAL A 335 -8.25 10.70 -0.32
C VAL A 335 -9.19 9.48 -0.22
N ASP A 336 -9.78 9.07 -1.35
CA ASP A 336 -10.86 8.07 -1.43
C ASP A 336 -12.01 8.39 -0.44
N THR A 337 -12.40 9.66 -0.32
CA THR A 337 -13.53 10.08 0.52
C THR A 337 -14.83 9.96 -0.26
N PHE A 338 -15.38 8.75 -0.30
CA PHE A 338 -16.71 8.49 -0.83
C PHE A 338 -17.36 7.36 -0.03
N ARG A 339 -18.69 7.31 -0.02
CA ARG A 339 -19.43 6.34 0.78
C ARG A 339 -19.36 4.90 0.24
N SER A 340 -19.23 4.70 -1.07
CA SER A 340 -19.17 3.35 -1.68
C SER A 340 -18.30 3.35 -2.94
N LYS A 341 -17.32 2.45 -3.02
CA LYS A 341 -16.50 2.23 -4.24
C LYS A 341 -17.38 1.82 -5.40
N THR A 342 -18.27 0.86 -5.15
CA THR A 342 -19.19 0.32 -6.15
C THR A 342 -20.03 1.42 -6.78
N TYR A 343 -20.48 2.40 -5.99
CA TYR A 343 -21.19 3.57 -6.54
C TYR A 343 -20.34 4.34 -7.56
N VAL A 344 -19.09 4.66 -7.22
CA VAL A 344 -18.21 5.42 -8.13
C VAL A 344 -17.89 4.63 -9.40
N ILE A 345 -17.71 3.30 -9.27
CA ILE A 345 -17.50 2.42 -10.42
C ILE A 345 -18.72 2.41 -11.34
N VAL A 346 -19.92 2.17 -10.78
CA VAL A 346 -21.17 2.17 -11.55
C VAL A 346 -21.40 3.55 -12.17
N LEU A 347 -21.04 4.63 -11.49
CA LEU A 347 -21.19 5.99 -11.99
C LEU A 347 -20.37 6.23 -13.26
N TRP A 348 -19.08 5.86 -13.27
CA TRP A 348 -18.26 5.93 -14.48
C TRP A 348 -18.74 5.00 -15.58
N PHE A 349 -19.22 3.82 -15.21
CA PHE A 349 -19.74 2.86 -16.16
C PHE A 349 -21.02 3.37 -16.85
N THR A 350 -21.95 3.93 -16.08
CA THR A 350 -23.12 4.64 -16.60
C THR A 350 -22.73 5.79 -17.52
N TRP A 351 -21.69 6.56 -17.16
CA TRP A 351 -21.18 7.63 -18.02
C TRP A 351 -20.66 7.12 -19.36
N VAL A 352 -19.88 6.03 -19.36
CA VAL A 352 -19.37 5.40 -20.60
C VAL A 352 -20.52 4.90 -21.47
N LEU A 353 -21.52 4.24 -20.89
CA LEU A 353 -22.70 3.77 -21.62
C LEU A 353 -23.53 4.93 -22.19
N PHE A 354 -23.76 5.97 -21.39
CA PHE A 354 -24.41 7.20 -21.85
C PHE A 354 -23.65 7.81 -23.02
N TYR A 355 -22.32 7.91 -22.93
CA TYR A 355 -21.49 8.47 -23.98
C TYR A 355 -21.55 7.66 -25.27
N ILE A 356 -21.46 6.34 -25.19
CA ILE A 356 -21.60 5.43 -26.34
C ILE A 356 -22.99 5.63 -26.98
N ASN A 357 -24.07 5.57 -26.20
CA ASN A 357 -25.43 5.79 -26.70
C ASN A 357 -25.62 7.17 -27.32
N PHE A 358 -25.00 8.20 -26.72
CA PHE A 358 -25.07 9.57 -27.22
C PHE A 358 -24.31 9.73 -28.54
N MET A 359 -23.08 9.22 -28.63
CA MET A 359 -22.23 9.33 -29.81
C MET A 359 -22.74 8.53 -31.00
N PHE A 360 -23.15 7.28 -30.78
CA PHE A 360 -23.64 6.43 -31.87
C PHE A 360 -25.10 6.71 -32.21
N GLY A 361 -25.88 7.23 -31.25
CA GLY A 361 -27.30 7.52 -31.44
C GLY A 361 -27.62 8.87 -32.07
N THR A 362 -26.68 9.83 -32.11
CA THR A 362 -26.91 11.16 -32.70
C THR A 362 -26.11 11.31 -34.00
N GLN A 363 -26.74 11.05 -35.15
CA GLN A 363 -26.22 11.33 -36.50
C GLN A 363 -26.17 12.85 -36.81
N ASN A 364 -25.82 13.69 -35.83
CA ASN A 364 -25.78 15.14 -36.02
C ASN A 364 -24.45 15.57 -36.64
N ASP A 365 -24.27 15.26 -37.92
CA ASP A 365 -23.12 15.63 -38.77
C ASP A 365 -23.06 17.13 -39.12
N GLU A 366 -24.04 17.93 -38.70
CA GLU A 366 -24.29 19.23 -39.32
C GLU A 366 -23.63 20.44 -38.64
N ILE A 367 -23.30 20.36 -37.35
CA ILE A 367 -22.79 21.56 -36.64
C ILE A 367 -21.27 21.65 -36.76
N GLY A 368 -20.84 22.35 -37.81
CA GLY A 368 -19.47 22.80 -38.04
C GLY A 368 -18.56 21.77 -38.71
N SER A 369 -19.09 20.77 -39.40
CA SER A 369 -18.26 19.99 -40.33
C SER A 369 -17.62 20.97 -41.33
N LEU A 370 -16.30 20.95 -41.44
CA LEU A 370 -15.65 21.64 -42.55
C LEU A 370 -16.16 20.96 -43.81
N ASN A 371 -16.64 21.74 -44.78
CA ASN A 371 -17.16 21.19 -46.02
C ASN A 371 -15.99 20.73 -46.91
N CYS A 372 -15.29 19.69 -46.47
CA CYS A 372 -14.14 19.10 -47.16
C CYS A 372 -14.57 18.26 -48.36
N SER A 373 -15.87 18.13 -48.61
CA SER A 373 -16.43 17.42 -49.77
C SER A 373 -15.94 17.97 -51.12
N GLN A 374 -15.52 19.24 -51.15
CA GLN A 374 -15.01 19.90 -52.36
C GLN A 374 -13.56 19.49 -52.72
N TYR A 375 -12.81 18.88 -51.81
CA TYR A 375 -11.41 18.52 -52.02
C TYR A 375 -11.22 17.00 -52.05
N SER A 376 -10.63 16.48 -53.12
CA SER A 376 -10.25 15.05 -53.16
C SER A 376 -9.14 14.77 -52.14
N ILE A 377 -9.25 13.65 -51.42
CA ILE A 377 -8.27 13.22 -50.40
C ILE A 377 -6.85 13.04 -50.97
N THR A 378 -6.73 12.86 -52.29
CA THR A 378 -5.45 12.73 -53.01
C THR A 378 -4.73 14.07 -53.18
N THR A 379 -5.42 15.20 -52.97
CA THR A 379 -4.80 16.53 -52.99
C THR A 379 -4.29 16.89 -51.60
N ALA A 380 -3.15 17.59 -51.52
CA ALA A 380 -2.62 18.07 -50.22
C ALA A 380 -3.68 18.89 -49.46
N GLN A 381 -4.48 19.70 -50.17
CA GLN A 381 -5.60 20.46 -49.60
C GLN A 381 -6.68 19.55 -49.01
N GLY A 382 -7.05 18.46 -49.70
CA GLY A 382 -8.00 17.48 -49.17
C GLY A 382 -7.46 16.73 -47.95
N PHE A 383 -6.19 16.35 -47.94
CA PHE A 383 -5.54 15.75 -46.76
C PHE A 383 -5.54 16.69 -45.56
N PHE A 384 -5.08 17.94 -45.73
CA PHE A 384 -5.08 18.92 -44.63
C PHE A 384 -6.50 19.30 -44.18
N CYS A 385 -7.47 19.38 -45.10
CA CYS A 385 -8.88 19.59 -44.75
C CYS A 385 -9.41 18.42 -43.92
N GLY A 386 -9.13 17.17 -44.33
CA GLY A 386 -9.52 15.97 -43.60
C GLY A 386 -8.87 15.86 -42.22
N VAL A 387 -7.58 16.18 -42.10
CA VAL A 387 -6.88 16.26 -40.80
C VAL A 387 -7.50 17.36 -39.93
N GLY A 388 -7.74 18.55 -40.48
CA GLY A 388 -8.39 19.66 -39.78
C GLY A 388 -9.79 19.32 -39.30
N GLN A 389 -10.60 18.66 -40.15
CA GLN A 389 -11.92 18.15 -39.79
C GLN A 389 -11.81 17.09 -38.68
N GLY A 390 -10.87 16.16 -38.78
CA GLY A 390 -10.61 15.17 -37.74
C GLY A 390 -10.27 15.80 -36.40
N VAL A 391 -9.33 16.76 -36.37
CA VAL A 391 -8.96 17.49 -35.15
C VAL A 391 -10.15 18.24 -34.56
N LEU A 392 -10.92 18.97 -35.38
CA LEU A 392 -12.11 19.69 -34.92
C LEU A 392 -13.18 18.74 -34.37
N THR A 393 -13.43 17.62 -35.05
CA THR A 393 -14.37 16.59 -34.59
C THR A 393 -13.93 16.04 -33.22
N TRP A 394 -12.65 15.67 -33.07
CA TRP A 394 -12.13 15.17 -31.79
C TRP A 394 -12.15 16.22 -30.68
N LEU A 395 -11.80 17.48 -30.97
CA LEU A 395 -11.89 18.56 -29.99
C LEU A 395 -13.34 18.77 -29.51
N ARG A 396 -14.32 18.69 -30.42
CA ARG A 396 -15.75 18.77 -30.06
C ARG A 396 -16.18 17.57 -29.21
N VAL A 397 -15.77 16.37 -29.58
CA VAL A 397 -16.06 15.15 -28.83
C VAL A 397 -15.47 15.24 -27.43
N MET A 398 -14.21 15.68 -27.30
CA MET A 398 -13.54 15.88 -26.01
C MET A 398 -14.21 16.96 -25.18
N PHE A 399 -14.58 18.09 -25.79
CA PHE A 399 -15.31 19.15 -25.09
C PHE A 399 -16.65 18.66 -24.55
N LYS A 400 -17.45 17.96 -25.37
CA LYS A 400 -18.73 17.36 -24.94
C LYS A 400 -18.51 16.35 -23.81
N LEU A 401 -17.51 15.47 -23.95
CA LEU A 401 -17.14 14.48 -22.95
C LEU A 401 -16.78 15.12 -21.61
N VAL A 402 -15.89 16.11 -21.63
CA VAL A 402 -15.42 16.77 -20.41
C VAL A 402 -16.54 17.59 -19.79
N PHE A 403 -17.28 18.36 -20.58
CA PHE A 403 -18.33 19.24 -20.07
C PHE A 403 -19.51 18.45 -19.48
N PHE A 404 -20.16 17.59 -20.28
CA PHE A 404 -21.31 16.81 -19.81
C PHE A 404 -20.88 15.75 -18.78
N GLY A 405 -19.70 15.16 -18.94
CA GLY A 405 -19.16 14.21 -17.99
C GLY A 405 -18.91 14.87 -16.64
N SER A 406 -18.31 16.05 -16.61
CA SER A 406 -18.09 16.79 -15.36
C SER A 406 -19.42 17.15 -14.70
N ILE A 407 -20.41 17.64 -15.44
CA ILE A 407 -21.73 17.97 -14.90
C ILE A 407 -22.41 16.73 -14.30
N PHE A 408 -22.40 15.60 -15.03
CA PHE A 408 -22.99 14.36 -14.58
C PHE A 408 -22.27 13.80 -13.35
N ILE A 409 -20.95 13.66 -13.41
CA ILE A 409 -20.16 13.08 -12.31
C ILE A 409 -20.26 13.97 -11.07
N VAL A 410 -20.10 15.29 -11.19
CA VAL A 410 -20.25 16.22 -10.06
C VAL A 410 -21.67 16.15 -9.52
N GLY A 411 -22.68 16.36 -10.36
CA GLY A 411 -24.09 16.37 -9.95
C GLY A 411 -24.55 15.07 -9.28
N ALA A 412 -24.20 13.92 -9.85
CA ALA A 412 -24.47 12.62 -9.24
C ALA A 412 -23.64 12.40 -7.96
N SER A 413 -22.40 12.87 -7.90
CA SER A 413 -21.56 12.68 -6.72
C SER A 413 -22.00 13.45 -5.47
N VAL A 414 -22.60 14.65 -5.64
CA VAL A 414 -22.91 15.59 -4.55
C VAL A 414 -23.71 14.95 -3.40
N GLY A 415 -24.61 14.03 -3.73
CA GLY A 415 -25.40 13.28 -2.75
C GLY A 415 -24.59 12.28 -1.90
N HIS A 416 -23.45 11.82 -2.39
CA HIS A 416 -22.71 10.68 -1.86
C HIS A 416 -21.51 11.04 -0.97
N SER A 417 -21.43 12.30 -0.53
CA SER A 417 -20.45 12.74 0.47
C SER A 417 -20.60 11.96 1.78
N THR A 418 -19.46 11.69 2.44
CA THR A 418 -19.40 11.06 3.76
C THR A 418 -19.81 12.01 4.89
N SER A 419 -19.83 13.32 4.63
CA SER A 419 -20.28 14.30 5.62
C SER A 419 -21.81 14.27 5.76
N PRO A 420 -22.35 14.39 6.99
CA PRO A 420 -23.79 14.41 7.25
C PRO A 420 -24.39 15.73 6.74
N HIS A 421 -24.59 15.82 5.43
CA HIS A 421 -25.25 16.95 4.80
C HIS A 421 -26.76 16.76 4.69
N ASN A 422 -27.43 17.88 4.43
CA ASN A 422 -28.84 17.98 4.11
C ASN A 422 -29.27 16.88 3.10
N PRO A 423 -30.31 16.07 3.38
CA PRO A 423 -30.82 15.03 2.46
C PRO A 423 -31.19 15.59 1.08
N MET A 424 -31.45 16.90 0.96
CA MET A 424 -31.69 17.56 -0.32
C MET A 424 -30.55 17.36 -1.33
N LEU A 425 -29.29 17.28 -0.89
CA LEU A 425 -28.16 17.00 -1.81
C LEU A 425 -28.24 15.60 -2.42
N VAL A 426 -28.83 14.62 -1.72
CA VAL A 426 -29.06 13.28 -2.26
C VAL A 426 -30.16 13.31 -3.31
N LEU A 427 -31.20 14.13 -3.12
CA LEU A 427 -32.24 14.32 -4.13
C LEU A 427 -31.69 15.00 -5.39
N VAL A 428 -30.76 15.95 -5.26
CA VAL A 428 -30.05 16.54 -6.40
C VAL A 428 -29.28 15.46 -7.16
N SER A 429 -28.58 14.56 -6.47
CA SER A 429 -27.89 13.43 -7.11
C SER A 429 -28.86 12.52 -7.89
N VAL A 430 -29.99 12.15 -7.29
CA VAL A 430 -31.03 11.34 -7.95
C VAL A 430 -31.59 12.04 -9.19
N LEU A 431 -31.77 13.37 -9.14
CA LEU A 431 -32.20 14.16 -10.29
C LEU A 431 -31.18 14.09 -11.43
N PHE A 432 -29.89 14.29 -11.16
CA PHE A 432 -28.84 14.19 -12.18
C PHE A 432 -28.71 12.78 -12.75
N ILE A 433 -28.79 11.74 -11.90
CA ILE A 433 -28.84 10.35 -12.37
C ILE A 433 -30.02 10.18 -13.34
N SER A 434 -31.22 10.60 -12.92
CA SER A 434 -32.43 10.44 -13.73
C SER A 434 -32.36 11.18 -15.06
N LEU A 435 -31.81 12.40 -15.06
CA LEU A 435 -31.63 13.24 -16.24
C LEU A 435 -30.69 12.60 -17.27
N TYR A 436 -29.63 11.93 -16.83
CA TYR A 436 -28.64 11.35 -17.74
C TYR A 436 -28.88 9.86 -18.04
N THR A 437 -29.70 9.15 -17.26
CA THR A 437 -29.99 7.72 -17.49
C THR A 437 -31.35 7.46 -18.10
N PHE A 438 -32.42 8.05 -17.56
CA PHE A 438 -33.79 7.70 -17.95
C PHE A 438 -34.36 8.61 -19.05
N ILE A 439 -33.99 9.89 -19.07
CA ILE A 439 -34.48 10.83 -20.09
C ILE A 439 -33.97 10.48 -21.49
N PRO A 440 -32.67 10.21 -21.73
CA PRO A 440 -32.18 9.87 -23.08
C PRO A 440 -32.78 8.57 -23.65
N LEU A 441 -33.28 7.69 -22.78
CA LEU A 441 -33.96 6.45 -23.17
C LEU A 441 -35.41 6.68 -23.60
N THR A 442 -36.05 7.74 -23.11
CA THR A 442 -37.49 7.99 -23.27
C THR A 442 -37.80 9.18 -24.19
N VAL A 443 -36.88 10.14 -24.31
CA VAL A 443 -37.07 11.37 -25.10
C VAL A 443 -35.88 11.57 -26.02
N GLU A 444 -36.16 11.72 -27.32
CA GLU A 444 -35.17 12.21 -28.28
C GLU A 444 -35.00 13.72 -28.07
N VAL A 445 -34.04 14.10 -27.22
CA VAL A 445 -33.75 15.51 -26.96
C VAL A 445 -32.87 16.04 -28.09
N GLN A 446 -33.49 16.75 -29.04
CA GLN A 446 -32.75 17.64 -29.93
C GLN A 446 -32.28 18.87 -29.13
N VAL A 447 -31.04 18.82 -28.64
CA VAL A 447 -30.46 19.88 -27.77
C VAL A 447 -30.21 21.19 -28.54
N LEU A 448 -30.19 21.15 -29.87
CA LEU A 448 -29.94 22.32 -30.71
C LEU A 448 -31.03 22.41 -31.79
N PRO A 449 -31.60 23.61 -32.02
CA PRO A 449 -32.52 23.83 -33.11
C PRO A 449 -31.81 23.55 -34.44
N THR A 450 -32.43 22.76 -35.30
CA THR A 450 -31.98 22.59 -36.69
C THR A 450 -32.03 23.94 -37.39
N SER A 451 -31.10 24.19 -38.32
CA SER A 451 -30.98 25.46 -39.05
C SER A 451 -32.22 25.84 -39.84
N ASP A 452 -33.11 24.87 -40.07
CA ASP A 452 -34.18 24.97 -41.05
C ASP A 452 -35.42 25.68 -40.50
N GLY A 453 -35.46 26.00 -39.19
CA GLY A 453 -36.53 26.79 -38.57
C GLY A 453 -37.92 26.16 -38.64
N LEU A 454 -38.07 24.95 -39.20
CA LEU A 454 -39.29 24.19 -39.19
C LEU A 454 -39.46 23.50 -37.84
N ASN A 455 -40.66 23.66 -37.28
CA ASN A 455 -41.07 23.09 -36.00
C ASN A 455 -40.62 21.63 -35.89
N ALA A 456 -39.80 21.34 -34.88
CA ALA A 456 -39.35 19.99 -34.57
C ALA A 456 -40.60 19.12 -34.28
N GLU A 457 -41.02 18.33 -35.26
CA GLU A 457 -41.98 17.26 -34.99
C GLU A 457 -41.29 16.26 -34.07
N LEU A 458 -41.86 16.10 -32.87
CA LEU A 458 -41.37 15.19 -31.85
C LEU A 458 -41.64 13.75 -32.31
N ASN A 459 -40.74 13.18 -33.12
CA ASN A 459 -40.86 11.82 -33.62
C ASN A 459 -40.53 10.85 -32.48
N THR A 460 -41.54 10.26 -31.86
CA THR A 460 -41.39 9.43 -30.66
C THR A 460 -40.90 8.01 -30.92
N LYS A 461 -40.63 7.63 -32.19
CA LYS A 461 -40.34 6.24 -32.56
C LYS A 461 -38.90 6.07 -33.04
N ARG A 462 -37.97 5.94 -32.08
CA ARG A 462 -36.58 5.57 -32.35
C ARG A 462 -36.50 4.09 -32.72
N TYR A 463 -36.01 3.78 -33.92
CA TYR A 463 -35.67 2.41 -34.28
C TYR A 463 -34.32 2.08 -33.62
N TYR A 464 -34.31 1.17 -32.65
CA TYR A 464 -33.09 0.72 -31.99
C TYR A 464 -32.55 -0.49 -32.73
N ASP A 465 -31.34 -0.39 -33.28
CA ASP A 465 -30.55 -1.56 -33.65
C ASP A 465 -30.19 -2.36 -32.39
N ASP A 466 -29.99 -3.68 -32.52
CA ASP A 466 -29.77 -4.60 -31.39
C ASP A 466 -28.63 -4.15 -30.44
N VAL A 467 -27.56 -3.57 -30.99
CA VAL A 467 -26.43 -3.04 -30.22
C VAL A 467 -26.85 -1.84 -29.37
N ASN A 468 -27.61 -0.91 -29.95
CA ASN A 468 -28.11 0.27 -29.24
C ASN A 468 -29.11 -0.14 -28.16
N TYR A 469 -29.93 -1.18 -28.40
CA TYR A 469 -30.83 -1.75 -27.40
C TYR A 469 -30.07 -2.35 -26.21
N PHE A 470 -29.00 -3.11 -26.46
CA PHE A 470 -28.14 -3.67 -25.41
C PHE A 470 -27.52 -2.56 -24.55
N MET A 471 -26.95 -1.53 -25.19
CA MET A 471 -26.33 -0.40 -24.49
C MET A 471 -27.37 0.42 -23.70
N ALA A 472 -28.57 0.62 -24.25
CA ALA A 472 -29.69 1.26 -23.57
C ALA A 472 -30.13 0.48 -22.31
N CYS A 473 -30.26 -0.85 -22.40
CA CYS A 473 -30.54 -1.72 -21.25
C CYS A 473 -29.43 -1.65 -20.18
N GLY A 474 -28.16 -1.60 -20.60
CA GLY A 474 -27.03 -1.39 -19.71
C GLY A 474 -27.11 -0.05 -18.96
N GLN A 475 -27.43 1.03 -19.68
CA GLN A 475 -27.58 2.36 -19.08
C GLN A 475 -28.76 2.41 -18.10
N PHE A 476 -29.88 1.78 -18.44
CA PHE A 476 -31.05 1.69 -17.57
C PHE A 476 -30.76 0.92 -16.27
N SER A 477 -30.14 -0.25 -16.38
CA SER A 477 -29.81 -1.09 -15.22
C SER A 477 -28.82 -0.40 -14.28
N THR A 478 -27.77 0.22 -14.83
CA THR A 478 -26.77 0.94 -14.04
C THR A 478 -27.34 2.21 -13.40
N GLY A 479 -28.19 2.97 -14.10
CA GLY A 479 -28.93 4.10 -13.53
C GLY A 479 -29.87 3.69 -12.39
N THR A 480 -30.52 2.53 -12.52
CA THR A 480 -31.36 1.95 -11.44
C THR A 480 -30.50 1.61 -10.22
N MET A 481 -29.34 0.97 -10.42
CA MET A 481 -28.41 0.67 -9.32
C MET A 481 -27.91 1.94 -8.61
N LEU A 482 -27.54 2.99 -9.36
CA LEU A 482 -27.13 4.28 -8.77
C LEU A 482 -28.25 4.91 -7.93
N THR A 483 -29.49 4.83 -8.42
CA THR A 483 -30.67 5.32 -7.70
C THR A 483 -30.88 4.54 -6.40
N LEU A 484 -30.74 3.21 -6.42
CA LEU A 484 -30.83 2.36 -5.22
C LEU A 484 -29.73 2.70 -4.20
N PHE A 485 -28.50 2.97 -4.64
CA PHE A 485 -27.44 3.44 -3.74
C PHE A 485 -27.75 4.81 -3.13
N CYS A 486 -28.38 5.72 -3.88
CA CYS A 486 -28.84 6.99 -3.33
C CYS A 486 -29.94 6.79 -2.29
N LEU A 487 -30.90 5.89 -2.55
CA LEU A 487 -31.94 5.52 -1.57
C LEU A 487 -31.34 4.90 -0.31
N GLN A 488 -30.34 4.01 -0.45
CA GLN A 488 -29.60 3.46 0.69
C GLN A 488 -28.95 4.57 1.54
N ASN A 489 -28.40 5.60 0.89
CA ASN A 489 -27.79 6.75 1.56
C ASN A 489 -28.84 7.62 2.28
N ILE A 490 -30.04 7.79 1.70
CA ILE A 490 -31.16 8.45 2.39
C ILE A 490 -31.57 7.65 3.63
N LEU A 491 -31.73 6.32 3.50
CA LEU A 491 -32.12 5.45 4.61
C LEU A 491 -31.13 5.54 5.78
N ASP A 492 -29.83 5.50 5.50
CA ASP A 492 -28.81 5.63 6.55
C ASP A 492 -28.84 6.98 7.27
N ARG A 493 -29.21 8.07 6.58
CA ARG A 493 -29.32 9.41 7.21
C ARG A 493 -30.61 9.59 8.00
N VAL A 494 -31.70 8.93 7.58
CA VAL A 494 -33.03 9.05 8.21
C VAL A 494 -33.16 8.11 9.42
N LEU A 495 -32.52 6.94 9.38
CA LEU A 495 -32.62 5.97 10.46
C LEU A 495 -31.87 6.46 11.71
N PRO A 496 -32.52 6.49 12.90
CA PRO A 496 -31.86 6.87 14.13
C PRO A 496 -30.66 5.96 14.44
N ARG A 497 -29.52 6.54 14.86
CA ARG A 497 -28.30 5.78 15.23
C ARG A 497 -28.59 4.66 16.24
N ARG A 498 -29.50 4.90 17.20
CA ARG A 498 -29.92 3.88 18.19
C ARG A 498 -30.48 2.61 17.56
N LEU A 499 -31.21 2.75 16.45
CA LEU A 499 -31.79 1.62 15.74
C LEU A 499 -30.69 0.86 14.96
N LEU A 500 -29.74 1.59 14.37
CA LEU A 500 -28.58 0.96 13.73
C LEU A 500 -27.71 0.19 14.73
N GLU A 501 -27.49 0.77 15.93
CA GLU A 501 -26.78 0.12 17.04
C GLU A 501 -27.50 -1.14 17.55
N GLN A 502 -28.83 -1.12 17.57
CA GLN A 502 -29.65 -2.29 17.96
C GLN A 502 -29.59 -3.43 16.93
N TYR A 503 -29.40 -3.11 15.65
CA TYR A 503 -29.40 -4.08 14.55
C TYR A 503 -28.07 -4.06 13.78
N PRO A 504 -27.02 -4.74 14.28
CA PRO A 504 -25.68 -4.67 13.68
C PRO A 504 -25.62 -5.19 12.24
N LYS A 505 -26.49 -6.15 11.86
CA LYS A 505 -26.60 -6.60 10.45
C LYS A 505 -27.11 -5.49 9.53
N LEU A 506 -28.07 -4.69 10.01
CA LEU A 506 -28.60 -3.55 9.25
C LEU A 506 -27.54 -2.44 9.16
N GLN A 507 -26.85 -2.14 10.27
CA GLN A 507 -25.70 -1.25 10.26
C GLN A 507 -24.65 -1.73 9.27
N GLN A 508 -24.38 -3.04 9.21
CA GLN A 508 -23.41 -3.59 8.28
C GLN A 508 -23.80 -3.39 6.81
N VAL A 509 -25.08 -3.56 6.47
CA VAL A 509 -25.58 -3.36 5.10
C VAL A 509 -25.60 -1.87 4.73
N LEU A 510 -25.96 -0.99 5.66
CA LEU A 510 -26.06 0.45 5.42
C LEU A 510 -24.71 1.18 5.53
N ALA A 511 -23.78 0.63 6.31
CA ALA A 511 -22.47 1.21 6.53
C ALA A 511 -21.72 1.38 5.22
N SER A 512 -21.12 2.56 5.10
CA SER A 512 -20.28 2.91 3.97
C SER A 512 -19.06 1.99 3.89
N GLY A 513 -18.62 1.68 2.67
CA GLY A 513 -17.38 0.93 2.45
C GLY A 513 -16.16 1.64 3.07
N SER A 514 -16.19 2.98 3.16
CA SER A 514 -15.17 3.78 3.83
C SER A 514 -15.10 3.54 5.35
N LEU A 515 -16.22 3.30 6.02
CA LEU A 515 -16.22 3.00 7.46
C LEU A 515 -15.58 1.64 7.76
N TYR A 516 -15.87 0.63 6.93
CA TYR A 516 -15.23 -0.67 7.05
C TYR A 516 -13.73 -0.60 6.83
N MET A 517 -13.32 0.13 5.80
CA MET A 517 -11.92 0.40 5.53
C MET A 517 -11.26 1.06 6.73
N GLU A 518 -11.84 2.13 7.26
CA GLU A 518 -11.27 2.87 8.38
C GLU A 518 -11.16 2.01 9.64
N ARG A 519 -12.17 1.20 9.94
CA ARG A 519 -12.08 0.18 11.00
C ARG A 519 -10.93 -0.80 10.76
N ASN A 520 -10.79 -1.32 9.54
CA ASN A 520 -9.71 -2.24 9.20
C ASN A 520 -8.33 -1.58 9.28
N MET A 521 -8.21 -0.29 8.93
CA MET A 521 -6.97 0.49 9.09
C MET A 521 -6.59 0.66 10.56
N LYS A 522 -7.57 0.94 11.44
CA LYS A 522 -7.35 1.00 12.88
C LYS A 522 -6.87 -0.34 13.44
N LYS A 523 -7.53 -1.44 13.06
CA LYS A 523 -7.11 -2.80 13.42
C LYS A 523 -5.70 -3.14 12.92
N ALA A 524 -5.40 -2.80 11.67
CA ALA A 524 -4.08 -3.01 11.10
C ALA A 524 -3.00 -2.20 11.81
N ALA A 525 -3.30 -0.95 12.17
CA ALA A 525 -2.38 -0.14 12.98
C ALA A 525 -2.10 -0.81 14.33
N THR A 526 -3.14 -1.29 15.02
CA THR A 526 -2.99 -2.04 16.29
C THR A 526 -2.16 -3.29 16.11
N PHE A 527 -2.49 -4.11 15.10
CA PHE A 527 -1.77 -5.34 14.82
C PHE A 527 -0.30 -5.08 14.56
N LYS A 528 0.02 -4.12 13.70
CA LYS A 528 1.40 -3.81 13.34
C LYS A 528 2.20 -3.20 14.48
N ILE A 529 1.60 -2.36 15.32
CA ILE A 529 2.31 -1.82 16.50
C ILE A 529 2.60 -2.93 17.51
N ASN A 530 1.64 -3.82 17.75
CA ASN A 530 1.86 -4.97 18.61
C ASN A 530 2.98 -5.86 18.03
N ARG A 531 2.97 -6.10 16.71
CA ARG A 531 4.05 -6.82 16.02
C ARG A 531 5.40 -6.13 16.19
N MET A 532 5.46 -4.81 16.04
CA MET A 532 6.67 -4.01 16.22
C MET A 532 7.24 -4.11 17.64
N ILE A 533 6.37 -4.05 18.67
CA ILE A 533 6.78 -4.25 20.07
C ILE A 533 7.32 -5.67 20.28
N MET A 534 6.64 -6.69 19.75
CA MET A 534 7.07 -8.09 19.88
C MET A 534 8.42 -8.34 19.19
N ASN A 535 8.62 -7.82 17.97
CA ASN A 535 9.89 -7.92 17.25
C ASN A 535 11.02 -7.23 18.05
N ALA A 536 10.74 -6.11 18.70
CA ALA A 536 11.71 -5.45 19.55
C ALA A 536 12.04 -6.27 20.81
N PHE A 537 11.05 -6.90 21.46
CA PHE A 537 11.31 -7.83 22.56
C PHE A 537 12.16 -9.01 22.15
N GLU A 538 11.90 -9.58 20.98
CA GLU A 538 12.68 -10.71 20.46
C GLU A 538 14.17 -10.34 20.32
N ILE A 539 14.47 -9.11 19.90
CA ILE A 539 15.85 -8.61 19.83
C ILE A 539 16.46 -8.48 21.23
N HIS A 540 15.74 -7.88 22.18
CA HIS A 540 16.24 -7.73 23.56
C HIS A 540 16.43 -9.08 24.25
N ASP A 541 15.50 -10.02 24.08
CA ASP A 541 15.59 -11.37 24.63
C ASP A 541 16.77 -12.15 24.03
N THR A 542 16.99 -12.02 22.72
CA THR A 542 18.13 -12.65 22.04
C THR A 542 19.45 -12.04 22.50
N ALA A 543 19.51 -10.70 22.62
CA ALA A 543 20.66 -10.00 23.17
C ALA A 543 20.95 -10.35 24.63
N ALA A 544 19.91 -10.63 25.43
CA ALA A 544 20.06 -11.08 26.80
C ALA A 544 20.64 -12.50 26.89
N ARG A 545 20.19 -13.43 26.03
CA ARG A 545 20.65 -14.83 26.00
C ARG A 545 22.08 -15.00 25.46
N ASP A 546 22.49 -14.20 24.49
CA ASP A 546 23.85 -14.25 23.91
C ASP A 546 24.93 -13.94 24.97
N ASN A 547 24.59 -13.31 26.08
CA ASN A 547 25.54 -12.91 27.13
C ASN A 547 26.17 -14.06 27.90
N ASP A 548 25.53 -15.23 27.96
CA ASP A 548 25.98 -16.31 28.85
C ASP A 548 27.28 -16.98 28.39
N THR A 549 27.79 -16.68 27.19
CA THR A 549 28.83 -17.51 26.57
C THR A 549 30.15 -16.83 26.20
N SER A 550 30.24 -15.50 26.09
CA SER A 550 31.48 -14.90 25.52
C SER A 550 31.82 -13.44 25.81
N PHE A 551 30.90 -12.60 26.31
CA PHE A 551 31.19 -11.18 26.56
C PHE A 551 31.29 -10.86 28.06
N SER A 552 32.50 -10.90 28.62
CA SER A 552 32.79 -10.47 30.00
C SER A 552 32.86 -8.93 30.16
N GLY A 553 32.29 -8.16 29.24
CA GLY A 553 32.36 -6.71 29.20
C GLY A 553 31.16 -6.02 29.84
N ASN A 554 31.40 -4.87 30.47
CA ASN A 554 30.40 -3.92 31.00
C ASN A 554 29.56 -3.25 29.89
N GLU A 555 29.18 -3.98 28.84
CA GLU A 555 28.31 -3.46 27.79
C GLU A 555 26.88 -3.33 28.30
N SER A 556 26.26 -2.18 28.06
CA SER A 556 24.84 -1.94 28.35
C SER A 556 23.93 -2.86 27.54
N MET A 557 22.73 -3.15 28.07
CA MET A 557 21.68 -3.85 27.35
C MET A 557 21.34 -3.14 26.04
N TYR A 558 21.31 -1.81 26.06
CA TYR A 558 21.20 -0.98 24.86
C TYR A 558 22.22 -1.36 23.77
N GLY A 559 23.52 -1.42 24.10
CA GLY A 559 24.58 -1.72 23.13
C GLY A 559 24.43 -3.13 22.54
N LYS A 560 24.07 -4.09 23.40
CA LYS A 560 23.83 -5.48 23.01
C LYS A 560 22.63 -5.63 22.09
N ALA A 561 21.53 -4.96 22.39
CA ALA A 561 20.34 -4.95 21.56
C ALA A 561 20.62 -4.36 20.16
N LEU A 562 21.44 -3.31 20.07
CA LEU A 562 21.84 -2.72 18.78
C LEU A 562 22.71 -3.67 17.95
N LEU A 563 23.65 -4.38 18.59
CA LEU A 563 24.45 -5.43 17.92
C LEU A 563 23.56 -6.59 17.46
N CYS A 564 22.63 -7.04 18.29
CA CYS A 564 21.68 -8.08 17.94
C CYS A 564 20.76 -7.65 16.78
N TYR A 565 20.28 -6.41 16.77
CA TYR A 565 19.53 -5.85 15.66
C TYR A 565 20.32 -5.93 14.35
N SER A 566 21.61 -5.56 14.37
CA SER A 566 22.47 -5.68 13.19
C SER A 566 22.72 -7.12 12.73
N LYS A 567 22.66 -8.12 13.63
CA LYS A 567 22.78 -9.53 13.26
C LYS A 567 21.50 -10.07 12.61
N VAL A 568 20.34 -9.64 13.12
CA VAL A 568 19.02 -10.13 12.68
C VAL A 568 18.52 -9.36 11.45
N SER A 569 19.12 -8.23 11.11
CA SER A 569 18.60 -7.32 10.09
C SER A 569 18.50 -7.89 8.67
N ASP A 570 19.26 -8.95 8.38
CA ASP A 570 19.32 -9.60 7.06
C ASP A 570 18.24 -10.69 6.88
N ALA A 571 17.45 -10.96 7.92
CA ALA A 571 16.37 -11.93 7.84
C ALA A 571 15.31 -11.47 6.83
N THR A 572 14.97 -12.36 5.87
CA THR A 572 13.94 -12.11 4.87
C THR A 572 12.94 -13.26 4.78
N GLU A 573 11.70 -12.95 4.38
CA GLU A 573 10.66 -13.92 4.06
C GLU A 573 10.20 -13.75 2.61
N GLU A 574 9.91 -14.86 1.93
CA GLU A 574 9.27 -14.81 0.62
C GLU A 574 7.78 -14.48 0.76
N MET A 575 7.37 -13.36 0.17
CA MET A 575 5.98 -12.90 0.13
C MET A 575 5.46 -12.76 -1.29
N GLY A 576 4.13 -12.79 -1.43
CA GLY A 576 3.44 -12.59 -2.70
C GLY A 576 3.15 -13.86 -3.50
N GLY A 577 2.85 -13.66 -4.78
CA GLY A 577 2.30 -14.70 -5.66
C GLY A 577 0.77 -14.68 -5.72
N HIS A 578 0.19 -15.06 -6.86
CA HIS A 578 -1.24 -14.93 -7.11
C HIS A 578 -2.10 -15.63 -6.06
N ARG A 579 -1.81 -16.91 -5.80
CA ARG A 579 -2.58 -17.72 -4.84
C ARG A 579 -2.50 -17.15 -3.42
N TRP A 580 -1.31 -16.69 -3.02
CA TRP A 580 -1.11 -16.07 -1.71
C TRP A 580 -1.93 -14.79 -1.58
N THR A 581 -1.87 -13.90 -2.58
CA THR A 581 -2.59 -12.62 -2.57
C THR A 581 -4.10 -12.84 -2.55
N TRP A 582 -4.63 -13.68 -3.43
CA TRP A 582 -6.07 -13.95 -3.47
C TRP A 582 -6.56 -14.64 -2.20
N ASN A 583 -5.77 -15.54 -1.59
CA ASN A 583 -6.13 -16.12 -0.30
C ASN A 583 -6.09 -15.08 0.82
N GLY A 584 -5.11 -14.15 0.81
CA GLY A 584 -5.01 -13.05 1.77
C GLY A 584 -6.17 -12.05 1.66
N LEU A 585 -6.65 -11.77 0.44
CA LEU A 585 -7.84 -10.94 0.22
C LEU A 585 -9.11 -11.65 0.70
N ARG A 586 -9.25 -12.94 0.39
CA ARG A 586 -10.41 -13.75 0.79
C ARG A 586 -10.51 -13.91 2.30
N THR A 587 -9.38 -14.11 2.98
CA THR A 587 -9.33 -14.27 4.44
C THR A 587 -9.44 -12.94 5.19
N GLY A 588 -9.36 -11.80 4.51
CA GLY A 588 -9.35 -10.49 5.16
C GLY A 588 -7.99 -10.10 5.76
N ARG A 589 -7.02 -11.02 5.80
CA ARG A 589 -5.71 -10.85 6.42
C ARG A 589 -4.96 -9.61 5.90
N LEU A 590 -5.00 -9.38 4.59
CA LEU A 590 -4.32 -8.21 3.99
C LEU A 590 -4.94 -6.87 4.42
N PHE A 591 -6.22 -6.85 4.77
CA PHE A 591 -6.90 -5.64 5.24
C PHE A 591 -6.74 -5.45 6.75
N GLU A 592 -6.85 -6.51 7.54
CA GLU A 592 -6.86 -6.42 9.01
C GLU A 592 -5.47 -6.45 9.63
N GLU A 593 -4.50 -7.18 9.08
CA GLU A 593 -3.13 -7.23 9.61
C GLU A 593 -2.22 -6.22 8.91
N GLU A 594 -2.25 -6.22 7.58
CA GLU A 594 -1.33 -5.41 6.78
C GLU A 594 -1.92 -4.04 6.44
N GLY A 595 -3.23 -3.84 6.55
CA GLY A 595 -3.87 -2.57 6.22
C GLY A 595 -3.61 -2.14 4.76
N ILE A 596 -3.67 -3.10 3.84
CA ILE A 596 -3.57 -2.80 2.41
C ILE A 596 -4.95 -2.46 1.89
N TRP A 597 -5.06 -1.28 1.32
CA TRP A 597 -6.25 -0.85 0.61
C TRP A 597 -5.91 -0.57 -0.85
N LEU A 598 -6.77 -1.06 -1.74
CA LEU A 598 -6.60 -0.88 -3.19
C LEU A 598 -7.17 0.48 -3.57
N SER A 599 -6.41 1.30 -4.31
CA SER A 599 -6.92 2.59 -4.77
C SER A 599 -8.20 2.42 -5.59
N ASN A 600 -9.11 3.41 -5.51
CA ASN A 600 -10.34 3.35 -6.28
C ASN A 600 -10.06 3.31 -7.80
N ARG A 601 -9.02 4.00 -8.28
CA ARG A 601 -8.65 4.00 -9.70
C ARG A 601 -8.21 2.62 -10.19
N VAL A 602 -7.43 1.89 -9.41
CA VAL A 602 -7.03 0.51 -9.74
C VAL A 602 -8.24 -0.42 -9.73
N MET A 603 -9.15 -0.27 -8.75
CA MET A 603 -10.37 -1.07 -8.70
C MET A 603 -11.29 -0.80 -9.90
N GLN A 604 -11.46 0.47 -10.26
CA GLN A 604 -12.19 0.89 -11.44
C GLN A 604 -11.56 0.37 -12.73
N GLY A 605 -10.24 0.46 -12.85
CA GLY A 605 -9.49 -0.07 -14.00
C GLY A 605 -9.72 -1.57 -14.13
N ASN A 606 -9.61 -2.31 -13.03
CA ASN A 606 -9.80 -3.76 -13.03
C ASN A 606 -11.24 -4.17 -13.38
N LEU A 607 -12.24 -3.44 -12.89
CA LEU A 607 -13.64 -3.68 -13.24
C LEU A 607 -13.98 -3.22 -14.66
N GLY A 608 -13.35 -2.15 -15.13
CA GLY A 608 -13.42 -1.73 -16.53
C GLY A 608 -12.84 -2.78 -17.48
N GLN A 609 -11.74 -3.43 -17.09
CA GLN A 609 -11.18 -4.56 -17.81
C GLN A 609 -12.13 -5.76 -17.80
N LEU A 610 -12.72 -6.11 -16.65
CA LEU A 610 -13.73 -7.18 -16.58
C LEU A 610 -14.96 -6.87 -17.44
N PHE A 611 -15.41 -5.61 -17.43
CA PHE A 611 -16.49 -5.16 -18.30
C PHE A 611 -16.12 -5.33 -19.78
N LEU A 612 -14.91 -4.93 -20.19
CA LEU A 612 -14.42 -5.18 -21.53
C LEU A 612 -14.40 -6.67 -21.86
N SER A 613 -13.97 -7.53 -20.92
CA SER A 613 -14.02 -8.99 -21.10
C SER A 613 -15.44 -9.49 -21.37
N VAL A 614 -16.47 -8.88 -20.77
CA VAL A 614 -17.87 -9.22 -21.04
C VAL A 614 -18.33 -8.63 -22.39
N LEU A 615 -17.94 -7.39 -22.70
CA LEU A 615 -18.30 -6.69 -23.93
C LEU A 615 -17.68 -7.33 -25.19
N LEU A 616 -16.55 -8.02 -25.05
CA LEU A 616 -15.94 -8.78 -26.15
C LEU A 616 -16.89 -9.86 -26.73
N ILE A 617 -17.82 -10.39 -25.93
CA ILE A 617 -18.78 -11.41 -26.39
C ILE A 617 -19.70 -10.86 -27.50
N PRO A 618 -20.54 -9.83 -27.27
CA PRO A 618 -21.38 -9.28 -28.33
C PRO A 618 -20.58 -8.64 -29.46
N MET A 619 -19.41 -8.04 -29.18
CA MET A 619 -18.52 -7.54 -30.23
C MET A 619 -18.05 -8.65 -31.17
N THR A 620 -17.78 -9.85 -30.65
CA THR A 620 -17.36 -10.99 -31.48
C THR A 620 -18.48 -11.50 -32.35
N VAL A 621 -19.72 -11.50 -31.85
CA VAL A 621 -20.90 -11.85 -32.67
C VAL A 621 -21.03 -10.86 -33.83
N ALA A 622 -21.05 -9.55 -33.54
CA ALA A 622 -21.14 -8.52 -34.55
C ALA A 622 -19.97 -8.56 -35.56
N LEU A 623 -18.74 -8.82 -35.09
CA LEU A 623 -17.57 -8.97 -35.94
C LEU A 623 -17.66 -10.20 -36.83
N THR A 624 -18.19 -11.31 -36.31
CA THR A 624 -18.39 -12.54 -37.10
C THR A 624 -19.38 -12.31 -38.21
N GLU A 625 -20.53 -11.69 -37.92
CA GLU A 625 -21.54 -11.33 -38.92
C GLU A 625 -20.99 -10.37 -39.98
N PHE A 626 -20.24 -9.35 -39.56
CA PHE A 626 -19.59 -8.42 -40.47
C PHE A 626 -18.59 -9.12 -41.39
N ILE A 627 -17.70 -9.95 -40.83
CA ILE A 627 -16.71 -10.68 -41.63
C ILE A 627 -17.41 -11.65 -42.58
N GLU A 628 -18.43 -12.39 -42.13
CA GLU A 628 -19.21 -13.28 -43.00
C GLU A 628 -19.89 -12.51 -44.14
N SER A 629 -20.44 -11.31 -43.88
CA SER A 629 -21.02 -10.45 -44.91
C SER A 629 -19.99 -9.97 -45.94
N VAL A 630 -18.84 -9.45 -45.48
CA VAL A 630 -17.73 -9.04 -46.35
C VAL A 630 -17.21 -10.22 -47.16
N TYR A 631 -17.15 -11.39 -46.54
CA TYR A 631 -16.71 -12.62 -47.17
C TYR A 631 -17.66 -13.06 -48.28
N GLU A 632 -18.97 -13.08 -48.02
CA GLU A 632 -19.99 -13.39 -49.02
C GLU A 632 -19.94 -12.38 -50.18
N TRP A 633 -19.82 -11.09 -49.88
CA TRP A 633 -19.68 -10.04 -50.90
C TRP A 633 -18.45 -10.24 -51.78
N THR A 634 -17.29 -10.52 -51.18
CA THR A 634 -16.03 -10.68 -51.92
C THR A 634 -16.08 -11.91 -52.83
N PHE A 635 -16.52 -13.06 -52.33
CA PHE A 635 -16.54 -14.28 -53.13
C PHE A 635 -17.59 -14.25 -54.24
N VAL A 636 -18.72 -13.58 -54.03
CA VAL A 636 -19.74 -13.37 -55.07
C VAL A 636 -19.21 -12.50 -56.21
N ASN A 637 -18.44 -11.45 -55.91
CA ASN A 637 -17.96 -10.52 -56.92
C ASN A 637 -16.74 -11.02 -57.71
N PHE A 638 -15.94 -11.94 -57.15
CA PHE A 638 -14.71 -12.45 -57.77
C PHE A 638 -14.82 -13.89 -58.33
N ASP A 639 -16.02 -14.46 -58.35
CA ASP A 639 -16.32 -15.79 -58.93
C ASP A 639 -15.47 -16.95 -58.35
N PHE A 640 -15.05 -16.81 -57.09
CA PHE A 640 -14.30 -17.84 -56.37
C PHE A 640 -15.24 -18.91 -55.80
N PRO A 641 -14.83 -20.19 -55.74
CA PRO A 641 -15.65 -21.25 -55.17
C PRO A 641 -15.93 -20.98 -53.70
N LYS A 642 -17.21 -20.92 -53.32
CA LYS A 642 -17.67 -20.66 -51.94
C LYS A 642 -17.06 -21.68 -50.98
N PRO A 643 -16.12 -21.28 -50.11
CA PRO A 643 -15.60 -22.17 -49.10
C PRO A 643 -16.60 -22.31 -47.95
N ALA A 644 -16.49 -23.40 -47.22
CA ALA A 644 -17.40 -23.67 -46.12
C ALA A 644 -17.27 -22.61 -45.01
N ARG A 645 -18.41 -22.11 -44.50
CA ARG A 645 -18.49 -21.03 -43.48
C ARG A 645 -17.59 -21.27 -42.27
N TRP A 646 -17.47 -22.52 -41.82
CA TRP A 646 -16.61 -22.89 -40.70
C TRP A 646 -15.14 -22.45 -40.85
N ARG A 647 -14.63 -22.29 -42.08
CA ARG A 647 -13.25 -21.83 -42.33
C ARG A 647 -13.02 -20.37 -41.94
N VAL A 648 -14.07 -19.58 -41.80
CA VAL A 648 -14.02 -18.17 -41.36
C VAL A 648 -14.42 -18.09 -39.88
N SER A 649 -15.51 -18.76 -39.49
CA SER A 649 -16.01 -18.69 -38.11
C SER A 649 -15.08 -19.37 -37.10
N LEU A 650 -14.38 -20.45 -37.47
CA LEU A 650 -13.45 -21.15 -36.56
C LEU A 650 -12.21 -20.29 -36.18
N PRO A 651 -11.48 -19.66 -37.12
CA PRO A 651 -10.41 -18.72 -36.78
C PRO A 651 -10.84 -17.58 -35.87
N ILE A 652 -12.01 -16.99 -36.11
CA ILE A 652 -12.56 -15.89 -35.29
C ILE A 652 -12.84 -16.40 -33.87
N PHE A 653 -13.46 -17.57 -33.74
CA PHE A 653 -13.74 -18.18 -32.44
C PHE A 653 -12.46 -18.47 -31.65
N ILE A 654 -11.43 -19.05 -32.30
CA ILE A 654 -10.13 -19.31 -31.66
C ILE A 654 -9.51 -17.98 -31.20
N ALA A 655 -9.49 -16.97 -32.07
CA ALA A 655 -8.95 -15.66 -31.77
C ALA A 655 -9.66 -14.99 -30.58
N PHE A 656 -10.99 -15.12 -30.52
CA PHE A 656 -11.79 -14.66 -29.40
C PHE A 656 -11.43 -15.37 -28.09
N VAL A 657 -11.27 -16.70 -28.09
CA VAL A 657 -10.86 -17.45 -26.89
C VAL A 657 -9.51 -16.94 -26.37
N PHE A 658 -8.53 -16.71 -27.24
CA PHE A 658 -7.25 -16.15 -26.84
C PHE A 658 -7.36 -14.73 -26.28
N ALA A 659 -8.15 -13.87 -26.92
CA ALA A 659 -8.41 -12.51 -26.41
C ALA A 659 -9.11 -12.55 -25.04
N GLN A 660 -10.06 -13.46 -24.83
CA GLN A 660 -10.75 -13.62 -23.55
C GLN A 660 -9.82 -14.10 -22.44
N VAL A 661 -8.98 -15.10 -22.73
CA VAL A 661 -7.97 -15.59 -21.78
C VAL A 661 -6.98 -14.47 -21.43
N ASN A 662 -6.53 -13.68 -22.40
CA ASN A 662 -5.68 -12.51 -22.16
C ASN A 662 -6.38 -11.49 -21.24
N SER A 663 -7.62 -11.11 -21.56
CA SER A 663 -8.42 -10.17 -20.79
C SER A 663 -8.58 -10.62 -19.32
N LEU A 664 -8.96 -11.89 -19.09
CA LEU A 664 -9.06 -12.46 -17.75
C LEU A 664 -7.70 -12.57 -17.04
N GLY A 665 -6.64 -12.87 -17.79
CA GLY A 665 -5.26 -12.87 -17.30
C GLY A 665 -4.85 -11.49 -16.77
N LEU A 666 -5.17 -10.42 -17.50
CA LEU A 666 -4.90 -9.05 -17.08
C LEU A 666 -5.66 -8.72 -15.78
N VAL A 667 -6.97 -8.96 -15.74
CA VAL A 667 -7.84 -8.71 -14.58
C VAL A 667 -7.32 -9.41 -13.31
N THR A 668 -6.89 -10.66 -13.45
CA THR A 668 -6.43 -11.47 -12.31
C THR A 668 -5.02 -11.14 -11.83
N THR A 669 -4.23 -10.41 -12.62
CA THR A 669 -2.82 -10.09 -12.33
C THR A 669 -2.62 -8.69 -11.75
N TYR A 670 -3.52 -7.74 -12.02
CA TYR A 670 -3.38 -6.36 -11.56
C TYR A 670 -3.42 -6.22 -10.04
N ILE A 671 -4.37 -6.85 -9.37
CA ILE A 671 -4.51 -6.76 -7.91
C ILE A 671 -3.26 -7.33 -7.18
N PRO A 672 -2.78 -8.55 -7.50
CA PRO A 672 -1.54 -9.06 -6.91
C PRO A 672 -0.33 -8.15 -7.12
N SER A 673 -0.23 -7.51 -8.29
CA SER A 673 0.89 -6.62 -8.59
C SER A 673 0.82 -5.30 -7.84
N THR A 674 -0.39 -4.75 -7.68
CA THR A 674 -0.66 -3.56 -6.85
C THR A 674 -0.17 -3.80 -5.42
N ILE A 675 -0.63 -4.90 -4.80
CA ILE A 675 -0.26 -5.30 -3.43
C ILE A 675 1.25 -5.51 -3.28
N ARG A 676 1.88 -6.18 -4.26
CA ARG A 676 3.33 -6.35 -4.29
C ARG A 676 4.06 -5.01 -4.32
N THR A 677 3.58 -4.07 -5.14
CA THR A 677 4.20 -2.75 -5.27
C THR A 677 4.07 -1.94 -3.99
N THR A 678 2.89 -1.97 -3.34
CA THR A 678 2.68 -1.38 -2.01
C THR A 678 3.64 -1.96 -0.97
N PHE A 679 3.81 -3.27 -0.93
CA PHE A 679 4.77 -3.89 -0.02
C PHE A 679 6.22 -3.53 -0.32
N ARG A 680 6.58 -3.42 -1.59
CA ARG A 680 7.92 -2.95 -1.96
C ARG A 680 8.18 -1.53 -1.46
N PHE A 681 7.20 -0.63 -1.50
CA PHE A 681 7.33 0.70 -0.89
C PHE A 681 7.48 0.63 0.63
N ARG A 682 6.58 -0.07 1.32
CA ARG A 682 6.57 -0.13 2.80
C ARG A 682 7.83 -0.77 3.37
N TYR A 683 8.38 -1.78 2.71
CA TYR A 683 9.50 -2.57 3.23
C TYR A 683 10.83 -2.30 2.52
N GLY A 684 10.95 -1.18 1.79
CA GLY A 684 12.22 -0.73 1.20
C GLY A 684 12.69 -1.50 -0.04
N GLY A 685 11.83 -2.30 -0.68
CA GLY A 685 12.12 -2.91 -1.98
C GLY A 685 12.05 -1.94 -3.16
N LEU A 686 11.33 -0.82 -2.98
CA LEU A 686 11.47 0.42 -3.72
C LEU A 686 11.91 1.46 -2.69
N GLY A 687 12.92 2.27 -2.99
CA GLY A 687 13.45 3.23 -2.02
C GLY A 687 12.41 4.29 -1.64
N SER A 688 12.54 4.82 -0.42
CA SER A 688 11.65 5.83 0.15
C SER A 688 12.42 7.09 0.54
N LEU A 689 12.74 7.29 1.83
CA LEU A 689 13.28 8.52 2.40
C LEU A 689 14.62 8.95 1.78
N HIS A 690 15.46 8.00 1.40
CA HIS A 690 16.80 8.26 0.88
C HIS A 690 16.92 8.12 -0.64
N ASP A 691 15.82 7.82 -1.33
CA ASP A 691 15.82 7.55 -2.77
C ASP A 691 15.32 8.76 -3.56
N SER A 692 16.16 9.24 -4.48
CA SER A 692 15.81 10.35 -5.38
C SER A 692 14.65 9.99 -6.33
N GLU A 693 14.46 8.72 -6.67
CA GLU A 693 13.32 8.29 -7.49
C GLU A 693 12.00 8.50 -6.78
N PHE A 694 11.98 8.33 -5.45
CA PHE A 694 10.80 8.59 -4.64
C PHE A 694 10.37 10.06 -4.72
N GLN A 695 11.33 10.98 -4.72
CA GLN A 695 11.06 12.40 -4.89
C GLN A 695 10.44 12.71 -6.26
N LYS A 696 10.93 12.09 -7.34
CA LYS A 696 10.33 12.23 -8.68
C LYS A 696 8.88 11.76 -8.68
N MET A 697 8.56 10.69 -7.95
CA MET A 697 7.19 10.15 -7.88
C MET A 697 6.21 11.05 -7.11
N ARG A 698 6.68 11.89 -6.18
CA ARG A 698 5.83 12.84 -5.42
C ARG A 698 5.37 14.06 -6.24
N ILE A 699 5.95 14.30 -7.41
CA ILE A 699 5.65 15.45 -8.27
C ILE A 699 4.62 15.05 -9.35
N ASN A 700 3.77 15.98 -9.79
CA ASN A 700 2.73 15.77 -10.82
C ASN A 700 1.82 14.57 -10.48
N VAL A 701 1.24 14.62 -9.29
CA VAL A 701 0.33 13.59 -8.76
C VAL A 701 -0.98 13.53 -9.57
N ASP A 702 -1.33 14.60 -10.28
CA ASP A 702 -2.44 14.68 -11.22
C ASP A 702 -2.37 13.61 -12.34
N GLN A 703 -1.16 13.19 -12.72
CA GLN A 703 -0.96 12.12 -13.70
C GLN A 703 -1.57 10.78 -13.27
N ALA A 704 -1.76 10.55 -11.97
CA ALA A 704 -2.39 9.33 -11.48
C ALA A 704 -3.84 9.17 -11.98
N SER A 705 -4.49 10.25 -12.45
CA SER A 705 -5.78 10.20 -13.14
C SER A 705 -5.76 9.37 -14.44
N PHE A 706 -4.60 9.21 -15.09
CA PHE A 706 -4.48 8.44 -16.32
C PHE A 706 -4.54 6.92 -16.09
N VAL A 707 -4.29 6.43 -14.87
CA VAL A 707 -4.20 4.98 -14.56
C VAL A 707 -5.47 4.23 -14.99
N PHE A 708 -6.64 4.78 -14.71
CA PHE A 708 -7.92 4.17 -15.10
C PHE A 708 -8.02 4.03 -16.63
N GLY A 709 -7.78 5.14 -17.34
CA GLY A 709 -7.87 5.17 -18.80
C GLY A 709 -6.85 4.25 -19.47
N SER A 710 -5.60 4.23 -18.98
CA SER A 710 -4.54 3.39 -19.51
C SER A 710 -4.81 1.90 -19.26
N MET A 711 -5.35 1.52 -18.09
CA MET A 711 -5.76 0.15 -17.80
C MET A 711 -6.91 -0.31 -18.71
N PHE A 712 -7.90 0.56 -18.95
CA PHE A 712 -9.05 0.27 -19.80
C PHE A 712 -8.65 0.15 -21.28
N TRP A 713 -8.07 1.20 -21.85
CA TRP A 713 -7.69 1.23 -23.27
C TRP A 713 -6.53 0.29 -23.58
N GLY A 714 -5.57 0.15 -22.65
CA GLY A 714 -4.49 -0.82 -22.79
C GLY A 714 -5.04 -2.25 -22.92
N CYS A 715 -6.00 -2.63 -22.07
CA CYS A 715 -6.66 -3.94 -22.16
C CYS A 715 -7.43 -4.11 -23.48
N PHE A 716 -8.19 -3.09 -23.90
CA PHE A 716 -8.89 -3.13 -25.19
C PHE A 716 -7.92 -3.35 -26.36
N ILE A 717 -6.87 -2.53 -26.46
CA ILE A 717 -5.87 -2.60 -27.54
C ILE A 717 -5.13 -3.95 -27.50
N SER A 718 -4.73 -4.42 -26.31
CA SER A 718 -4.09 -5.73 -26.15
C SER A 718 -4.98 -6.84 -26.67
N ASN A 719 -6.28 -6.84 -26.33
CA ASN A 719 -7.21 -7.86 -26.80
C ASN A 719 -7.43 -7.78 -28.32
N VAL A 720 -7.51 -6.59 -28.90
CA VAL A 720 -7.59 -6.41 -30.36
C VAL A 720 -6.33 -6.95 -31.06
N LEU A 721 -5.14 -6.68 -30.53
CA LEU A 721 -3.88 -7.18 -31.08
C LEU A 721 -3.77 -8.71 -30.97
N VAL A 722 -4.09 -9.27 -29.79
CA VAL A 722 -4.13 -10.73 -29.58
C VAL A 722 -5.14 -11.39 -30.52
N LEU A 723 -6.33 -10.80 -30.67
CA LEU A 723 -7.35 -11.26 -31.60
C LEU A 723 -6.85 -11.23 -33.04
N ALA A 724 -6.28 -10.12 -33.49
CA ALA A 724 -5.77 -9.97 -34.86
C ALA A 724 -4.67 -10.99 -35.18
N VAL A 725 -3.71 -11.19 -34.27
CA VAL A 725 -2.63 -12.17 -34.44
C VAL A 725 -3.15 -13.59 -34.43
N ALA A 726 -3.98 -13.95 -33.45
CA ALA A 726 -4.55 -15.30 -33.36
C ALA A 726 -5.47 -15.61 -34.56
N TRP A 727 -6.25 -14.64 -35.02
CA TRP A 727 -7.09 -14.75 -36.21
C TRP A 727 -6.24 -14.95 -37.46
N CYS A 728 -5.17 -14.18 -37.64
CA CYS A 728 -4.24 -14.33 -38.77
C CYS A 728 -3.62 -15.74 -38.79
N LEU A 729 -3.10 -16.21 -37.65
CA LEU A 729 -2.48 -17.53 -37.54
C LEU A 729 -3.49 -18.66 -37.80
N ALA A 730 -4.69 -18.57 -37.22
CA ALA A 730 -5.74 -19.57 -37.44
C ALA A 730 -6.28 -19.54 -38.88
N THR A 731 -6.39 -18.36 -39.48
CA THR A 731 -6.82 -18.20 -40.88
C THR A 731 -5.80 -18.81 -41.85
N VAL A 732 -4.50 -18.54 -41.64
CA VAL A 732 -3.42 -19.16 -42.44
C VAL A 732 -3.46 -20.68 -42.32
N ALA A 733 -3.80 -21.23 -41.15
CA ALA A 733 -3.94 -22.67 -40.95
C ALA A 733 -5.21 -23.25 -41.60
N CYS A 734 -6.31 -22.51 -41.66
CA CYS A 734 -7.59 -22.96 -42.23
C CYS A 734 -7.70 -22.78 -43.76
N LEU A 735 -6.86 -21.95 -44.37
CA LEU A 735 -6.88 -21.72 -45.82
C LEU A 735 -6.15 -22.83 -46.59
N PRO A 736 -6.83 -23.54 -47.53
CA PRO A 736 -6.24 -24.66 -48.26
C PRO A 736 -4.99 -24.29 -49.05
N SER A 737 -4.96 -23.08 -49.62
CA SER A 737 -3.82 -22.60 -50.43
C SER A 737 -2.57 -22.34 -49.60
N PHE A 738 -2.72 -22.08 -48.29
CA PHE A 738 -1.60 -21.81 -47.40
C PHE A 738 -1.12 -23.07 -46.67
N LEU A 739 -1.96 -24.11 -46.56
CA LEU A 739 -1.61 -25.34 -45.86
C LEU A 739 -0.33 -26.00 -46.38
N PRO A 740 -0.06 -26.12 -47.70
CA PRO A 740 1.21 -26.68 -48.19
C PRO A 740 2.42 -25.84 -47.80
N ASN A 741 2.30 -24.51 -47.86
CA ASN A 741 3.38 -23.60 -47.48
C ASN A 741 3.64 -23.67 -45.96
N LEU A 742 2.59 -23.77 -45.15
CA LEU A 742 2.67 -23.93 -43.72
C LEU A 742 3.32 -25.28 -43.34
N LEU A 743 2.94 -26.37 -44.00
CA LEU A 743 3.56 -27.68 -43.82
C LEU A 743 5.03 -27.67 -44.27
N GLY A 744 5.36 -26.97 -45.35
CA GLY A 744 6.74 -26.74 -45.79
C GLY A 744 7.56 -25.97 -44.74
N PHE A 745 7.01 -24.89 -44.20
CA PHE A 745 7.64 -24.13 -43.12
C PHE A 745 7.81 -24.98 -41.84
N LEU A 746 6.78 -25.74 -41.44
CA LEU A 746 6.83 -26.63 -40.28
C LEU A 746 7.89 -27.73 -40.48
N SER A 747 8.00 -28.30 -41.67
CA SER A 747 9.05 -29.27 -42.00
C SER A 747 10.45 -28.66 -41.88
N THR A 748 10.60 -27.39 -42.26
CA THR A 748 11.86 -26.63 -42.11
C THR A 748 12.19 -26.41 -40.63
N LEU A 749 11.20 -26.04 -39.81
CA LEU A 749 11.36 -25.90 -38.36
C LEU A 749 11.75 -27.23 -37.69
N ILE A 750 11.12 -28.34 -38.08
CA ILE A 750 11.45 -29.68 -37.58
C ILE A 750 12.89 -30.04 -37.98
N GLY A 751 13.26 -29.84 -39.25
CA GLY A 751 14.62 -30.08 -39.74
C GLY A 751 15.64 -29.26 -38.94
N LEU A 752 15.34 -27.99 -38.68
CA LEU A 752 16.19 -27.13 -37.88
C LEU A 752 16.28 -27.61 -36.42
N GLY A 753 15.17 -28.00 -35.81
CA GLY A 753 15.14 -28.60 -34.47
C GLY A 753 16.02 -29.85 -34.37
N ILE A 754 15.97 -30.73 -35.38
CA ILE A 754 16.85 -31.91 -35.48
C ILE A 754 18.33 -31.48 -35.56
N THR A 755 18.67 -30.46 -36.36
CA THR A 755 20.06 -29.98 -36.43
C THR A 755 20.56 -29.39 -35.10
N ILE A 756 19.71 -28.68 -34.34
CA ILE A 756 20.04 -28.19 -32.99
C ILE A 756 20.28 -29.38 -32.05
N LEU A 757 19.43 -30.41 -32.12
CA LEU A 757 19.58 -31.62 -31.30
C LEU A 757 20.90 -32.36 -31.61
N ILE A 758 21.21 -32.56 -32.90
CA ILE A 758 22.48 -33.16 -33.33
C ILE A 758 23.66 -32.36 -32.79
N LYS A 759 23.62 -31.03 -32.91
CA LYS A 759 24.65 -30.16 -32.35
C LYS A 759 24.78 -30.32 -30.83
N MET A 760 23.67 -30.38 -30.09
CA MET A 760 23.70 -30.61 -28.64
C MET A 760 24.34 -31.95 -28.29
N LEU A 761 24.08 -33.00 -29.07
CA LEU A 761 24.72 -34.32 -28.91
C LEU A 761 26.22 -34.28 -29.24
N VAL A 762 26.62 -33.63 -30.33
CA VAL A 762 28.03 -33.43 -30.69
C VAL A 762 28.75 -32.61 -29.62
N LEU A 763 28.11 -31.58 -29.08
CA LEU A 763 28.64 -30.77 -27.98
C LEU A 763 28.77 -31.58 -26.69
N MET A 764 27.78 -32.40 -26.34
CA MET A 764 27.86 -33.28 -25.18
C MET A 764 29.00 -34.29 -25.33
N ALA A 765 29.15 -34.92 -26.50
CA ALA A 765 30.25 -35.85 -26.77
C ALA A 765 31.62 -35.15 -26.76
N ALA A 766 31.75 -34.01 -27.43
CA ALA A 766 32.98 -33.22 -27.45
C ALA A 766 33.35 -32.69 -26.06
N ARG A 767 32.37 -32.27 -25.24
CA ARG A 767 32.61 -31.85 -23.86
C ARG A 767 33.05 -33.02 -23.00
N ALA A 768 32.36 -34.16 -23.07
CA ALA A 768 32.72 -35.36 -22.31
C ALA A 768 34.14 -35.86 -22.64
N GLN A 769 34.60 -35.65 -23.87
CA GLN A 769 35.89 -36.15 -24.34
C GLN A 769 37.04 -35.14 -24.19
N PHE A 770 36.80 -33.82 -24.33
CA PHE A 770 37.86 -32.82 -24.46
C PHE A 770 37.77 -31.64 -23.48
N SER A 771 36.62 -31.41 -22.85
CA SER A 771 36.52 -30.48 -21.73
C SER A 771 36.65 -31.29 -20.44
N GLY A 772 37.76 -31.13 -19.72
CA GLY A 772 37.76 -31.51 -18.31
C GLY A 772 36.63 -30.79 -17.57
N SER A 773 36.30 -31.21 -16.35
CA SER A 773 35.22 -30.64 -15.52
C SER A 773 35.40 -29.16 -15.13
N THR A 774 36.31 -28.41 -15.77
CA THR A 774 36.71 -27.03 -15.46
C THR A 774 36.97 -26.20 -16.72
N PHE A 775 37.27 -24.90 -16.56
CA PHE A 775 37.54 -23.93 -17.64
C PHE A 775 38.82 -24.22 -18.48
N TYR A 776 39.60 -25.25 -18.17
CA TYR A 776 40.86 -25.56 -18.84
C TYR A 776 40.72 -26.67 -19.87
N ARG A 777 41.42 -26.52 -21.01
CA ARG A 777 41.35 -27.44 -22.16
C ARG A 777 42.46 -28.49 -22.03
N SER A 778 42.12 -29.77 -22.16
CA SER A 778 43.11 -30.87 -22.14
C SER A 778 43.93 -30.94 -23.43
N SER A 779 43.37 -30.49 -24.56
CA SER A 779 44.04 -30.38 -25.85
C SER A 779 43.67 -29.07 -26.56
N PRO A 780 44.55 -28.05 -26.58
CA PRO A 780 44.26 -26.74 -27.16
C PRO A 780 43.95 -26.79 -28.65
N ALA A 781 44.66 -27.63 -29.42
CA ALA A 781 44.52 -27.70 -30.88
C ALA A 781 43.16 -28.28 -31.31
N VAL A 782 42.75 -29.38 -30.68
CA VAL A 782 41.45 -30.02 -30.97
C VAL A 782 40.30 -29.14 -30.52
N ALA A 783 40.42 -28.54 -29.33
CA ALA A 783 39.43 -27.59 -28.84
C ALA A 783 39.28 -26.36 -29.75
N ASN A 784 40.38 -25.84 -30.30
CA ASN A 784 40.34 -24.73 -31.26
C ASN A 784 39.63 -25.13 -32.57
N CYS A 785 39.95 -26.30 -33.13
CA CYS A 785 39.29 -26.80 -34.35
C CYS A 785 37.78 -27.00 -34.14
N ILE A 786 37.40 -27.63 -33.03
CA ILE A 786 36.00 -27.82 -32.66
C ILE A 786 35.31 -26.46 -32.44
N SER A 787 35.97 -25.49 -31.80
CA SER A 787 35.42 -24.14 -31.60
C SER A 787 35.14 -23.43 -32.92
N VAL A 788 36.05 -23.48 -33.90
CA VAL A 788 35.86 -22.86 -35.22
C VAL A 788 34.70 -23.50 -36.00
N LEU A 789 34.59 -24.84 -35.96
CA LEU A 789 33.47 -25.56 -36.57
C LEU A 789 32.14 -25.19 -35.91
N LEU A 790 32.12 -25.09 -34.58
CA LEU A 790 30.94 -24.69 -33.82
C LEU A 790 30.57 -23.22 -34.03
N GLU A 791 31.54 -22.31 -34.18
CA GLU A 791 31.30 -20.91 -34.51
C GLU A 791 30.65 -20.77 -35.89
N SER A 792 31.14 -21.52 -36.88
CA SER A 792 30.56 -21.56 -38.23
C SER A 792 29.11 -22.08 -38.20
N TRP A 793 28.83 -23.12 -37.39
CA TRP A 793 27.48 -23.62 -37.18
C TRP A 793 26.60 -22.61 -36.40
N ASN A 794 27.17 -21.95 -35.38
CA ASN A 794 26.47 -20.93 -34.59
C ASN A 794 26.05 -19.74 -35.42
N LEU A 795 26.84 -19.33 -36.42
CA LEU A 795 26.51 -18.19 -37.27
C LEU A 795 25.18 -18.39 -37.99
N GLY A 796 24.94 -19.58 -38.57
CA GLY A 796 23.66 -19.90 -39.21
C GLY A 796 22.47 -19.98 -38.24
N ILE A 797 22.66 -20.57 -37.06
CA ILE A 797 21.58 -20.70 -36.06
C ILE A 797 21.29 -19.36 -35.35
N SER A 798 22.29 -18.47 -35.23
CA SER A 798 22.16 -17.18 -34.52
C SER A 798 21.09 -16.27 -35.13
N VAL A 799 20.93 -16.29 -36.47
CA VAL A 799 19.86 -15.57 -37.16
C VAL A 799 18.49 -16.03 -36.67
N LEU A 800 18.29 -17.34 -36.50
CA LEU A 800 17.04 -17.87 -35.95
C LEU A 800 16.83 -17.42 -34.50
N PHE A 801 17.87 -17.45 -33.66
CA PHE A 801 17.74 -16.96 -32.28
C PHE A 801 17.33 -15.48 -32.22
N VAL A 802 17.88 -14.64 -33.11
CA VAL A 802 17.49 -13.23 -33.24
C VAL A 802 16.04 -13.10 -33.69
N LEU A 803 15.60 -13.88 -34.68
CA LEU A 803 14.21 -13.88 -35.14
C LEU A 803 13.24 -14.36 -34.04
N ILE A 804 13.55 -15.45 -33.33
CA ILE A 804 12.75 -15.95 -32.20
C ILE A 804 12.70 -14.88 -31.10
N ARG A 805 13.82 -14.22 -30.80
CA ARG A 805 13.85 -13.11 -29.83
C ARG A 805 12.97 -11.95 -30.28
N MET A 806 13.04 -11.55 -31.54
CA MET A 806 12.20 -10.49 -32.11
C MET A 806 10.71 -10.82 -31.99
N LEU A 807 10.31 -12.04 -32.41
CA LEU A 807 8.92 -12.50 -32.31
C LEU A 807 8.45 -12.58 -30.86
N THR A 808 9.32 -13.03 -29.95
CA THR A 808 9.03 -13.08 -28.52
C THR A 808 8.79 -11.68 -27.97
N LEU A 809 9.65 -10.70 -28.29
CA LEU A 809 9.48 -9.31 -27.85
C LEU A 809 8.20 -8.69 -28.41
N VAL A 810 7.85 -8.93 -29.67
CA VAL A 810 6.60 -8.45 -30.27
C VAL A 810 5.38 -9.09 -29.59
N PHE A 811 5.40 -10.40 -29.36
CA PHE A 811 4.32 -11.11 -28.70
C PHE A 811 4.16 -10.67 -27.23
N THR A 812 5.27 -10.56 -26.50
CA THR A 812 5.27 -10.00 -25.14
C THR A 812 4.74 -8.57 -25.16
N ALA A 813 5.11 -7.73 -26.15
CA ALA A 813 4.55 -6.39 -26.28
C ALA A 813 3.02 -6.42 -26.41
N PHE A 814 2.45 -7.32 -27.22
CA PHE A 814 0.99 -7.42 -27.38
C PHE A 814 0.28 -7.87 -26.10
N LEU A 815 0.86 -8.79 -25.34
CA LEU A 815 0.29 -9.25 -24.07
C LEU A 815 0.48 -8.22 -22.94
N TYR A 816 1.62 -7.53 -22.91
CA TYR A 816 2.00 -6.63 -21.82
C TYR A 816 1.72 -5.15 -22.10
N VAL A 817 1.28 -4.76 -23.31
CA VAL A 817 0.88 -3.36 -23.59
C VAL A 817 -0.21 -2.87 -22.63
N ALA A 818 -1.04 -3.81 -22.16
CA ALA A 818 -2.08 -3.55 -21.18
C ALA A 818 -1.59 -3.56 -19.73
N ARG A 819 -0.31 -3.76 -19.44
CA ARG A 819 0.27 -3.91 -18.08
C ARG A 819 1.00 -2.62 -17.69
N VAL A 820 0.27 -1.68 -17.11
CA VAL A 820 0.81 -0.37 -16.69
C VAL A 820 1.59 -0.43 -15.39
N ASP A 821 1.65 -1.58 -14.74
CA ASP A 821 2.21 -1.78 -13.41
C ASP A 821 3.66 -2.31 -13.40
N ILE A 822 4.14 -2.81 -14.55
CA ILE A 822 5.49 -3.37 -14.71
C ILE A 822 6.16 -2.68 -15.90
N PRO A 823 7.41 -2.21 -15.77
CA PRO A 823 8.14 -1.67 -16.91
C PRO A 823 8.34 -2.74 -17.98
N PHE A 824 7.98 -2.40 -19.22
CA PHE A 824 8.18 -3.28 -20.37
C PHE A 824 9.66 -3.34 -20.79
N LEU A 825 10.35 -2.20 -20.66
CA LEU A 825 11.77 -2.06 -20.99
C LEU A 825 12.63 -2.27 -19.74
N SER A 826 13.86 -2.76 -19.92
CA SER A 826 14.87 -2.76 -18.86
C SER A 826 15.28 -1.34 -18.51
N ASP A 827 15.67 -1.08 -17.26
CA ASP A 827 16.05 0.25 -16.77
C ASP A 827 17.05 0.99 -17.70
N SER A 828 18.04 0.28 -18.28
CA SER A 828 19.01 0.88 -19.21
C SER A 828 18.50 1.14 -20.63
N ALA A 829 17.41 0.47 -21.05
CA ALA A 829 16.82 0.62 -22.38
C ALA A 829 15.64 1.60 -22.39
N ASP A 830 15.11 1.89 -21.21
CA ASP A 830 13.98 2.80 -21.03
C ASP A 830 14.40 4.28 -21.17
N GLU A 831 15.67 4.59 -20.90
CA GLU A 831 16.22 5.93 -21.02
C GLU A 831 16.96 6.14 -22.36
N ILE A 832 16.35 6.90 -23.27
CA ILE A 832 17.03 7.38 -24.49
C ILE A 832 17.15 8.90 -24.44
N GLY A 833 18.36 9.40 -24.22
CA GLY A 833 18.64 10.84 -24.14
C GLY A 833 17.98 11.54 -22.93
N GLY A 834 17.88 10.85 -21.79
CA GLY A 834 17.20 11.35 -20.58
C GLY A 834 15.66 11.31 -20.67
N TYR A 835 15.11 10.80 -21.77
CA TYR A 835 13.68 10.57 -21.92
C TYR A 835 13.35 9.12 -21.57
N VAL A 836 12.54 8.93 -20.52
CA VAL A 836 11.92 7.66 -20.15
C VAL A 836 10.81 7.34 -21.16
N ILE A 837 10.95 6.24 -21.90
CA ILE A 837 10.00 5.81 -22.94
C ILE A 837 8.73 5.25 -22.31
N ASP A 838 8.85 4.34 -21.36
CA ASP A 838 7.74 3.69 -20.67
C ASP A 838 7.40 4.39 -19.34
N ARG A 839 6.62 5.47 -19.43
CA ARG A 839 6.23 6.27 -18.27
C ARG A 839 5.10 5.67 -17.44
N TRP A 840 4.41 4.65 -17.93
CA TRP A 840 3.19 4.13 -17.31
C TRP A 840 3.40 3.46 -15.95
N PRO A 841 4.43 2.63 -15.74
CA PRO A 841 4.78 2.09 -14.41
C PRO A 841 5.03 3.17 -13.37
N PHE A 842 5.62 4.29 -13.80
CA PHE A 842 5.86 5.43 -12.93
C PHE A 842 4.54 6.10 -12.54
N VAL A 843 3.64 6.36 -13.51
CA VAL A 843 2.30 6.91 -13.24
C VAL A 843 1.48 5.99 -12.33
N PHE A 844 1.56 4.68 -12.51
CA PHE A 844 0.91 3.68 -11.64
C PHE A 844 1.46 3.75 -10.21
N ARG A 845 2.78 3.85 -10.04
CA ARG A 845 3.41 4.00 -8.73
C ARG A 845 3.01 5.30 -8.04
N LYS A 846 2.82 6.40 -8.78
CA LYS A 846 2.30 7.67 -8.21
C LYS A 846 0.91 7.51 -7.60
N ASP A 847 0.01 6.78 -8.28
CA ASP A 847 -1.32 6.51 -7.74
C ASP A 847 -1.25 5.74 -6.41
N MET A 848 -0.34 4.76 -6.31
CA MET A 848 -0.12 4.01 -5.08
C MET A 848 0.43 4.89 -3.95
N LEU A 849 1.39 5.76 -4.24
CA LEU A 849 1.96 6.67 -3.24
C LEU A 849 0.95 7.72 -2.80
N GLN A 850 0.18 8.29 -3.73
CA GLN A 850 -0.91 9.21 -3.42
C GLN A 850 -1.92 8.55 -2.49
N HIS A 851 -2.28 7.29 -2.77
CA HIS A 851 -3.21 6.53 -1.96
C HIS A 851 -2.66 6.26 -0.55
N GLU A 852 -1.43 5.74 -0.46
CA GLU A 852 -0.78 5.40 0.81
C GLU A 852 -0.52 6.64 1.67
N ALA A 853 -0.22 7.80 1.08
CA ALA A 853 -0.07 9.07 1.81
C ALA A 853 -1.33 9.45 2.60
N HIS A 854 -2.51 9.03 2.14
CA HIS A 854 -3.78 9.31 2.81
C HIS A 854 -4.34 8.12 3.60
N ARG A 855 -3.94 6.89 3.27
CA ARG A 855 -4.58 5.65 3.75
C ARG A 855 -3.62 4.62 4.34
N HIS A 856 -2.48 5.05 4.87
CA HIS A 856 -1.61 4.17 5.62
C HIS A 856 -2.11 3.95 7.07
N PRO A 857 -2.09 2.73 7.62
CA PRO A 857 -2.55 2.45 9.00
C PRO A 857 -1.92 3.36 10.07
N TYR A 858 -0.60 3.51 10.04
CA TYR A 858 0.11 4.40 10.97
C TYR A 858 -0.24 5.87 10.75
N ILE A 859 -0.37 6.34 9.49
CA ILE A 859 -0.75 7.73 9.19
C ILE A 859 -2.15 8.04 9.70
N GLU A 860 -3.12 7.13 9.52
CA GLU A 860 -4.46 7.28 10.08
C GLU A 860 -4.41 7.34 11.61
N ARG A 861 -3.60 6.50 12.26
CA ARG A 861 -3.41 6.55 13.72
C ARG A 861 -2.82 7.87 14.20
N ILE A 862 -1.79 8.36 13.52
CA ILE A 862 -1.15 9.65 13.81
C ILE A 862 -2.17 10.80 13.63
N GLY A 863 -2.98 10.75 12.56
CA GLY A 863 -4.06 11.71 12.35
C GLY A 863 -5.07 11.75 13.50
N VAL A 864 -5.40 10.60 14.10
CA VAL A 864 -6.22 10.56 15.33
C VAL A 864 -5.54 11.33 16.47
N MET A 865 -4.23 11.13 16.67
CA MET A 865 -3.49 11.80 17.75
C MET A 865 -3.46 13.31 17.55
N TYR A 866 -3.26 13.79 16.32
CA TYR A 866 -3.34 15.21 16.00
C TYR A 866 -4.72 15.79 16.29
N MET A 867 -5.80 15.12 15.86
CA MET A 867 -7.16 15.59 16.12
C MET A 867 -7.52 15.57 17.62
N MET A 868 -7.08 14.54 18.35
CA MET A 868 -7.25 14.48 19.81
C MET A 868 -6.53 15.62 20.50
N LYS A 869 -5.32 15.96 20.03
CA LYS A 869 -4.53 17.07 20.55
C LYS A 869 -5.17 18.43 20.27
N LEU A 870 -5.66 18.66 19.04
CA LEU A 870 -6.40 19.88 18.70
C LEU A 870 -7.65 20.05 19.56
N ARG A 871 -8.41 18.96 19.76
CA ARG A 871 -9.65 18.99 20.53
C ARG A 871 -9.42 19.29 22.01
N HIS A 872 -8.42 18.66 22.61
CA HIS A 872 -8.22 18.65 24.06
C HIS A 872 -7.10 19.57 24.55
N GLY A 873 -6.30 20.13 23.64
CA GLY A 873 -5.18 21.02 23.98
C GLY A 873 -4.17 20.34 24.89
N GLU A 874 -3.80 21.00 25.98
CA GLU A 874 -2.84 20.48 26.98
C GLU A 874 -3.33 19.23 27.74
N ARG A 875 -4.64 18.95 27.73
CA ARG A 875 -5.21 17.77 28.41
C ARG A 875 -4.94 16.45 27.71
N PHE A 876 -4.39 16.49 26.50
CA PHE A 876 -4.02 15.32 25.72
C PHE A 876 -2.60 15.50 25.20
N GLY A 877 -1.67 14.61 25.52
CA GLY A 877 -0.29 14.72 25.04
C GLY A 877 0.46 15.92 25.64
N ASN A 878 0.83 15.88 26.91
CA ASN A 878 1.68 16.92 27.50
C ASN A 878 3.18 16.59 27.34
N GLU A 879 4.02 17.60 27.51
CA GLU A 879 5.46 17.48 27.28
C GLU A 879 6.12 16.44 28.20
N ALA A 880 5.84 16.48 29.51
CA ALA A 880 6.40 15.55 30.49
C ALA A 880 6.05 14.08 30.20
N ASN A 881 4.78 13.78 29.92
CA ASN A 881 4.33 12.45 29.52
C ASN A 881 4.94 12.02 28.17
N SER A 882 5.11 12.96 27.24
CA SER A 882 5.77 12.70 25.95
C SER A 882 7.25 12.38 26.14
N SER A 883 7.97 13.06 27.04
CA SER A 883 9.36 12.72 27.40
C SER A 883 9.47 11.32 28.02
N TRP A 884 8.50 10.92 28.86
CA TRP A 884 8.42 9.55 29.38
C TRP A 884 8.20 8.51 28.26
N ARG A 885 7.32 8.80 27.29
CA ARG A 885 7.11 7.92 26.13
C ARG A 885 8.34 7.87 25.23
N LEU A 886 9.06 8.98 25.08
CA LEU A 886 10.30 9.03 24.31
C LEU A 886 11.39 8.17 24.96
N LEU A 887 11.53 8.25 26.30
CA LEU A 887 12.41 7.36 27.06
C LEU A 887 12.04 5.88 26.87
N PHE A 888 10.75 5.55 26.87
CA PHE A 888 10.26 4.21 26.55
C PHE A 888 10.69 3.77 25.14
N VAL A 889 10.59 4.67 24.15
CA VAL A 889 11.02 4.39 22.77
C VAL A 889 12.53 4.16 22.69
N TYR A 890 13.35 4.93 23.39
CA TYR A 890 14.81 4.75 23.36
C TYR A 890 15.28 3.43 23.96
N ALA A 891 14.67 3.01 25.07
CA ALA A 891 14.95 1.71 25.66
C ALA A 891 14.49 0.57 24.75
N MET A 892 13.29 0.68 24.19
CA MET A 892 12.68 -0.41 23.42
C MET A 892 13.22 -0.52 21.99
N PHE A 893 13.52 0.61 21.33
CA PHE A 893 13.87 0.70 19.91
C PHE A 893 15.22 1.42 19.71
N PRO A 894 16.33 0.87 20.21
CA PRO A 894 17.62 1.54 20.25
C PRO A 894 18.16 1.97 18.87
N TRP A 895 17.76 1.29 17.80
CA TRP A 895 18.13 1.60 16.41
C TRP A 895 17.44 2.84 15.83
N LEU A 896 16.35 3.34 16.44
CA LEU A 896 15.70 4.58 16.01
C LEU A 896 16.51 5.83 16.38
N ARG A 897 17.44 5.72 17.32
CA ARG A 897 18.24 6.85 17.83
C ARG A 897 19.02 7.58 16.75
N LYS A 898 19.42 6.91 15.65
CA LYS A 898 20.09 7.56 14.52
C LYS A 898 19.24 8.61 13.79
N TYR A 899 17.93 8.59 14.00
CA TYR A 899 16.97 9.55 13.45
C TYR A 899 16.62 10.68 14.42
N ARG A 900 17.14 10.65 15.66
CA ARG A 900 16.99 11.75 16.60
C ARG A 900 17.83 12.93 16.11
N ILE A 901 17.18 14.03 15.75
CA ILE A 901 17.89 15.27 15.41
C ILE A 901 18.41 15.88 16.71
N ARG A 902 19.66 16.33 16.68
CA ARG A 902 20.25 17.13 17.75
C ARG A 902 20.75 18.44 17.14
N GLY A 903 20.44 19.55 17.79
CA GLY A 903 20.83 20.90 17.35
C GLY A 903 22.33 21.08 17.13
N GLU A 904 23.18 20.25 17.74
CA GLU A 904 24.65 20.43 17.73
C GLU A 904 25.46 19.35 16.98
N ASP A 905 24.94 18.14 16.75
CA ASP A 905 25.80 16.95 16.51
C ASP A 905 26.10 16.56 15.05
N VAL A 906 25.54 17.22 14.02
CA VAL A 906 25.85 16.82 12.62
C VAL A 906 27.32 17.12 12.27
N GLY A 907 27.92 18.15 12.88
CA GLY A 907 29.34 18.46 12.77
C GLY A 907 30.22 17.50 13.57
N ASP A 908 29.88 17.28 14.84
CA ASP A 908 30.75 16.61 15.80
C ASP A 908 30.71 15.08 15.72
N MET A 909 29.59 14.45 15.32
CA MET A 909 29.52 12.97 15.24
C MET A 909 30.37 12.41 14.10
N ASN A 910 30.39 13.08 12.94
CA ASN A 910 31.31 12.74 11.84
C ASN A 910 32.77 12.96 12.25
N GLU A 911 33.03 14.00 13.04
CA GLU A 911 34.36 14.24 13.58
C GLU A 911 34.75 13.17 14.62
N ALA A 912 33.84 12.75 15.50
CA ALA A 912 34.05 11.71 16.50
C ALA A 912 34.25 10.31 15.89
N LEU A 913 33.43 9.92 14.90
CA LEU A 913 33.64 8.70 14.11
C LEU A 913 34.99 8.74 13.38
N SER A 914 35.35 9.88 12.79
CA SER A 914 36.66 10.04 12.16
C SER A 914 37.83 9.97 13.17
N ARG A 915 37.61 10.38 14.43
CA ARG A 915 38.59 10.28 15.52
C ARG A 915 38.72 8.84 16.05
N LEU A 916 37.61 8.11 16.21
CA LEU A 916 37.60 6.70 16.59
C LEU A 916 38.31 5.82 15.55
N VAL A 917 38.13 6.12 14.26
CA VAL A 917 38.86 5.48 13.15
C VAL A 917 40.34 5.89 13.11
N LYS A 918 40.69 7.08 13.61
CA LYS A 918 42.08 7.58 13.63
C LYS A 918 42.88 7.19 14.87
N THR A 919 42.29 6.61 15.91
CA THR A 919 43.03 6.21 17.11
C THR A 919 44.00 5.07 16.77
N PRO A 920 45.34 5.29 16.80
CA PRO A 920 46.30 4.24 16.52
C PRO A 920 46.25 3.19 17.64
N SER A 921 46.02 1.94 17.25
CA SER A 921 46.09 0.76 18.13
C SER A 921 47.35 0.84 19.01
N ARG A 922 47.13 1.06 20.31
CA ARG A 922 48.18 1.03 21.33
C ARG A 922 48.59 -0.44 21.46
N LYS A 923 49.79 -0.78 20.98
CA LYS A 923 50.42 -2.10 21.06
C LYS A 923 50.34 -2.64 22.50
N SER A 924 49.32 -3.43 22.81
CA SER A 924 49.31 -4.37 23.91
C SER A 924 49.75 -5.72 23.33
N GLY A 925 50.82 -6.28 23.88
CA GLY A 925 51.37 -7.55 23.42
C GLY A 925 50.37 -8.69 23.62
N MET A 926 49.78 -9.16 22.53
CA MET A 926 48.99 -10.40 22.50
C MET A 926 49.38 -11.24 21.29
N ASN A 927 49.30 -12.55 21.51
CA ASN A 927 49.98 -13.62 20.79
C ASN A 927 49.70 -13.71 19.28
N LYS A 928 50.72 -14.15 18.54
CA LYS A 928 50.67 -14.53 17.12
C LYS A 928 49.61 -15.61 16.89
N GLY A 929 48.48 -15.24 16.29
CA GLY A 929 47.49 -16.23 15.85
C GLY A 929 46.20 -15.67 15.26
N GLU A 930 46.21 -14.49 14.65
CA GLU A 930 45.01 -13.90 14.01
C GLU A 930 45.45 -12.77 13.06
N SER A 931 46.04 -13.11 11.90
CA SER A 931 46.65 -12.09 10.99
C SER A 931 45.84 -11.76 9.73
N ASP A 932 44.85 -12.55 9.33
CA ASP A 932 44.23 -12.34 8.00
C ASP A 932 43.04 -11.37 8.02
N ASP A 933 42.22 -11.37 9.07
CA ASP A 933 41.01 -10.51 9.10
C ASP A 933 41.33 -9.04 9.40
N THR A 934 42.42 -8.76 10.12
CA THR A 934 42.88 -7.39 10.39
C THR A 934 43.56 -6.74 9.19
N GLU A 935 44.12 -7.52 8.27
CA GLU A 935 44.70 -6.99 7.03
C GLU A 935 43.61 -6.64 6.00
N TYR A 936 42.55 -7.45 5.92
CA TYR A 936 41.38 -7.16 5.08
C TYR A 936 40.70 -5.84 5.49
N LEU A 937 40.41 -5.66 6.79
CA LEU A 937 39.78 -4.42 7.29
C LEU A 937 40.68 -3.18 7.09
N ARG A 938 42.01 -3.32 7.21
CA ARG A 938 42.95 -2.22 6.96
C ARG A 938 42.96 -1.80 5.49
N ASN A 939 42.89 -2.77 4.57
CA ASN A 939 42.85 -2.50 3.13
C ASN A 939 41.53 -1.85 2.71
N GLU A 940 40.40 -2.28 3.29
CA GLU A 940 39.09 -1.69 2.99
C GLU A 940 38.98 -0.26 3.54
N VAL A 941 39.49 0.01 4.74
CA VAL A 941 39.57 1.38 5.30
C VAL A 941 40.49 2.28 4.45
N SER A 942 41.58 1.74 3.90
CA SER A 942 42.47 2.49 3.01
C SER A 942 41.81 2.82 1.67
N ARG A 943 41.00 1.92 1.10
CA ARG A 943 40.15 2.22 -0.07
C ARG A 943 39.17 3.34 0.24
N LEU A 944 38.43 3.24 1.35
CA LEU A 944 37.45 4.25 1.74
C LEU A 944 38.08 5.63 2.00
N GLN A 945 39.31 5.69 2.51
CA GLN A 945 40.05 6.95 2.67
C GLN A 945 40.53 7.55 1.34
N SER A 946 40.91 6.71 0.37
CA SER A 946 41.23 7.15 -0.99
C SER A 946 40.00 7.76 -1.67
N ASP A 947 38.87 7.06 -1.57
CA ASP A 947 37.60 7.51 -2.16
C ASP A 947 37.11 8.82 -1.51
N ALA A 948 37.30 8.98 -0.20
CA ALA A 948 36.98 10.23 0.51
C ALA A 948 37.86 11.41 0.04
N GLY A 949 39.13 11.17 -0.29
CA GLY A 949 40.03 12.17 -0.88
C GLY A 949 39.58 12.61 -2.27
N GLU A 950 39.14 11.65 -3.10
CA GLU A 950 38.61 11.91 -4.44
C GLU A 950 37.30 12.70 -4.38
N VAL A 951 36.40 12.37 -3.46
CA VAL A 951 35.16 13.13 -3.22
C VAL A 951 35.44 14.55 -2.73
N ALA A 952 36.45 14.76 -1.89
CA ALA A 952 36.86 16.10 -1.45
C ALA A 952 37.43 16.95 -2.59
N MET A 953 38.19 16.34 -3.50
CA MET A 953 38.68 16.99 -4.72
C MET A 953 37.53 17.37 -5.65
N LEU A 954 36.59 16.44 -5.90
CA LEU A 954 35.41 16.70 -6.73
C LEU A 954 34.51 17.80 -6.16
N ARG A 955 34.31 17.86 -4.83
CA ARG A 955 33.59 18.99 -4.20
C ARG A 955 34.28 20.32 -4.40
N LYS A 956 35.61 20.35 -4.40
CA LYS A 956 36.39 21.57 -4.65
C LYS A 956 36.26 22.00 -6.11
N GLU A 957 36.26 21.08 -7.06
CA GLU A 957 35.99 21.38 -8.47
C GLU A 957 34.55 21.84 -8.70
N LEU A 958 33.57 21.23 -8.03
CA LEU A 958 32.17 21.63 -8.15
C LEU A 958 31.95 23.07 -7.68
N LYS A 959 32.52 23.45 -6.53
CA LYS A 959 32.49 24.85 -6.04
C LYS A 959 33.18 25.82 -7.00
N ARG A 960 34.27 25.38 -7.65
CA ARG A 960 34.94 26.19 -8.68
C ARG A 960 34.03 26.40 -9.88
N MET A 961 33.40 25.34 -10.38
CA MET A 961 32.46 25.41 -11.51
C MET A 961 31.23 26.29 -11.18
N GLU A 962 30.68 26.21 -9.96
CA GLU A 962 29.59 27.11 -9.52
C GLU A 962 30.03 28.58 -9.52
N SER A 963 31.28 28.87 -9.12
CA SER A 963 31.83 30.23 -9.19
C SER A 963 32.01 30.71 -10.64
N GLU A 964 32.41 29.82 -11.55
CA GLU A 964 32.58 30.14 -12.98
C GLU A 964 31.21 30.36 -13.66
N ILE A 965 30.20 29.55 -13.32
CA ILE A 965 28.82 29.70 -13.83
C ILE A 965 28.18 30.99 -13.32
N SER A 966 28.35 31.32 -12.04
CA SER A 966 27.82 32.57 -11.47
C SER A 966 28.49 33.80 -12.11
N HIS A 967 29.80 33.74 -12.35
CA HIS A 967 30.52 34.78 -13.09
C HIS A 967 30.02 34.90 -14.55
N LEU A 968 29.82 33.78 -15.26
CA LEU A 968 29.27 33.79 -16.63
C LEU A 968 27.84 34.34 -16.67
N SER A 969 27.00 33.96 -15.72
CA SER A 969 25.63 34.47 -15.59
C SER A 969 25.61 35.98 -15.36
N GLN A 970 26.54 36.49 -14.55
CA GLN A 970 26.71 37.92 -14.34
C GLN A 970 27.19 38.64 -15.60
N CYS A 971 28.18 38.09 -16.31
CA CYS A 971 28.63 38.62 -17.60
C CYS A 971 27.50 38.65 -18.64
N LEU A 972 26.62 37.64 -18.65
CA LEU A 972 25.50 37.55 -19.59
C LEU A 972 24.41 38.57 -19.27
N LYS A 973 24.18 38.88 -17.99
CA LYS A 973 23.33 39.99 -17.55
C LYS A 973 23.91 41.34 -17.93
N GLU A 974 25.22 41.53 -17.76
CA GLU A 974 25.92 42.77 -18.14
C GLU A 974 25.86 42.99 -19.66
N ALA A 975 26.08 41.93 -20.46
CA ALA A 975 25.93 41.97 -21.91
C ALA A 975 24.48 42.26 -22.38
N GLN A 976 23.47 41.78 -21.64
CA GLN A 976 22.07 42.13 -21.93
C GLN A 976 21.74 43.59 -21.60
N THR A 977 22.39 44.19 -20.59
CA THR A 977 22.17 45.59 -20.23
C THR A 977 22.91 46.59 -21.14
N GLU A 978 23.97 46.18 -21.82
CA GLU A 978 24.74 47.07 -22.70
C GLU A 978 24.17 47.24 -24.12
N GLY A 979 23.04 46.59 -24.44
CA GLY A 979 22.16 47.02 -25.53
C GLY A 979 22.82 47.23 -26.90
N ASN A 980 23.81 46.42 -27.27
CA ASN A 980 24.32 46.33 -28.64
C ASN A 980 24.12 44.91 -29.16
N PHE A 981 22.91 44.66 -29.65
CA PHE A 981 22.59 43.58 -30.58
C PHE A 981 21.75 44.13 -31.72
#